data_AF-A0A6I2UDL7-F1
#
_entry.id   AF-A0A6I2UDL7-F1
#
_cell.length_a   1.000
_cell.length_b   1.000
_cell.length_c   1.000
_cell.angle_alpha   90.00
_cell.angle_beta   90.00
_cell.angle_gamma   90.00
#
_symmetry.space_group_name_H-M   'P 1'
#
loop_
_entity.id
_entity.type
_entity.pdbx_description
1 polymer ?
#
loop_
_entity_poly.entity_id
_entity_poly.type
_entity_poly.pdbx_seq_one_letter_code
_entity_poly.pdbx_strand_id
1 'polypeptide(L)'
;MRAGRVKPTGAGTGRDMKLSACVIVKNEAANLPKWLECMGQIADEMIVADTGSTDDTVAIAEAAGAKVCHFAWCNDFAAAKNYALEHATGDWILFLDADEYFSSESMKILRREMVQYHRDRTVGIVLCRLINIDKDNNNKIVDTMLQSRIFRNLPHIRFEGCIHEHLINTKGNLKMVCNNQLIIYHTGYAATTFQLKARRNLVLLKEKLASASTQKERDELAPYLMDAYHSLEDYEKAVRYARQAIAAHIRLIGMEGYLYEALFSASQRLGKSREELFAILDEAMGVYPDEAAFIIEKGDLYWQSGELSEAEQCMLRGLELRKRFERKLSQGQFLTDNSLRLLPYAYQVLGDIAYRRKDLAAASDYFFRGLQEYKYSEALLAGLLDCIGGNEPAEIVQLLNTMYSPREDAVFLVNALKGKADKRVLLYYAGGDGSISPVKKYLLADRFDAAAVEAAANIRRLAGALICGSIRDSLKYNRAGQAQPADEYAGLQAAKMQENKAMLQLILSPKHKELVNSGQPERDSFVGREVLRRLAAMDISAGAECYLDNRQYPLVSIMIPTYNRPDLFEQTLQSALAQTYPNVEILVTDNSTNEDTCLLMEKYVEDVRIRYFRNRDASSKADNFRPFEQMARGEYLQWCMDDDVLAPNKLAVMVPVLRDNPGIALVTSQRSVIDAEGNILSEEAVQLMDSGAAWQCYGGRDVGRVMLSGTNNFIGEPSAVLFRRRDLQHHYWAADCRGYKAVSDVAMWLELLEKGDMVVFRESLSYYRRHDSQEGQQPEVVLLSRMEWNRLLDEYADRQAFLDGAALRQGKLSLWQDYQKIREYPSVQQAGNFAAYRACMEAIGSQYGK
;
A
#
# COMPACT_ATOMS: atom_id res chain seq x y z
N MET A 1 2.70 -30.63 76.65
CA MET A 1 2.77 -29.17 76.43
C MET A 1 3.38 -28.90 75.07
N ARG A 2 2.61 -28.40 74.09
CA ARG A 2 3.12 -27.94 72.79
C ARG A 2 2.90 -26.44 72.72
N ALA A 3 3.98 -25.68 72.62
CA ALA A 3 3.99 -24.23 72.53
C ALA A 3 3.94 -23.76 71.07
N GLY A 4 3.38 -22.57 70.88
CA GLY A 4 2.82 -22.04 69.64
C GLY A 4 3.79 -21.78 68.49
N ARG A 5 3.24 -21.83 67.27
CA ARG A 5 3.73 -21.10 66.10
C ARG A 5 2.70 -20.03 65.73
N VAL A 6 3.18 -18.79 65.70
CA VAL A 6 2.49 -17.58 65.28
C VAL A 6 2.08 -17.71 63.80
N LYS A 7 0.81 -17.40 63.48
CA LYS A 7 0.32 -17.31 62.09
C LYS A 7 0.92 -16.06 61.43
N PRO A 8 1.51 -16.16 60.22
CA PRO A 8 1.83 -14.98 59.44
C PRO A 8 0.52 -14.36 58.92
N THR A 9 0.37 -13.06 59.15
CA THR A 9 -0.69 -12.20 58.61
C THR A 9 -0.72 -12.29 57.09
N GLY A 10 -1.90 -12.57 56.54
CA GLY A 10 -2.09 -12.82 55.11
C GLY A 10 -1.71 -11.63 54.24
N ALA A 11 -0.79 -11.88 53.30
CA ALA A 11 -0.65 -11.08 52.10
C ALA A 11 -1.85 -11.39 51.21
N GLY A 12 -2.74 -10.41 51.02
CA GLY A 12 -3.84 -10.50 50.06
C GLY A 12 -3.27 -10.73 48.65
N THR A 13 -3.54 -11.91 48.10
CA THR A 13 -3.32 -12.24 46.69
C THR A 13 -4.12 -11.25 45.85
N GLY A 14 -3.57 -10.67 44.78
CA GLY A 14 -4.22 -9.70 43.89
C GLY A 14 -5.42 -10.24 43.08
N ARG A 15 -6.24 -11.12 43.65
CA ARG A 15 -7.47 -11.71 43.10
C ARG A 15 -8.72 -10.83 43.29
N ASP A 16 -8.64 -9.74 44.05
CA ASP A 16 -9.80 -8.90 44.36
C ASP A 16 -10.01 -7.70 43.40
N MET A 17 -9.06 -7.40 42.51
CA MET A 17 -9.20 -6.30 41.54
C MET A 17 -9.53 -6.87 40.15
N LYS A 18 -10.63 -6.40 39.57
CA LYS A 18 -11.08 -6.76 38.21
C LYS A 18 -10.86 -5.64 37.19
N LEU A 19 -10.51 -6.01 35.97
CA LEU A 19 -10.31 -5.14 34.81
C LEU A 19 -11.33 -5.48 33.72
N SER A 20 -12.11 -4.50 33.26
CA SER A 20 -12.96 -4.63 32.07
C SER A 20 -12.29 -3.94 30.88
N ALA A 21 -12.07 -4.66 29.79
CA ALA A 21 -11.69 -4.06 28.52
C ALA A 21 -12.95 -3.68 27.73
N CYS A 22 -13.04 -2.43 27.28
CA CYS A 22 -14.17 -1.91 26.53
C CYS A 22 -13.71 -1.30 25.21
N VAL A 23 -14.50 -1.50 24.16
CA VAL A 23 -14.28 -0.92 22.82
C VAL A 23 -15.61 -0.65 22.13
N ILE A 24 -15.67 0.39 21.29
CA ILE A 24 -16.76 0.62 20.33
C ILE A 24 -16.28 0.23 18.93
N VAL A 25 -17.13 -0.42 18.14
CA VAL A 25 -16.75 -0.91 16.81
C VAL A 25 -17.80 -0.58 15.75
N LYS A 26 -17.33 -0.43 14.51
CA LYS A 26 -18.13 -0.47 13.28
C LYS A 26 -17.24 -0.90 12.12
N ASN A 27 -17.47 -2.09 11.58
CA ASN A 27 -16.69 -2.63 10.47
C ASN A 27 -15.17 -2.69 10.76
N GLU A 28 -14.81 -3.25 11.91
CA GLU A 28 -13.44 -3.36 12.41
C GLU A 28 -12.87 -4.78 12.30
N ALA A 29 -13.39 -5.62 11.39
CA ALA A 29 -12.97 -7.02 11.25
C ALA A 29 -11.46 -7.19 11.04
N ALA A 30 -10.79 -6.20 10.44
CA ALA A 30 -9.34 -6.20 10.23
C ALA A 30 -8.52 -5.89 11.49
N ASN A 31 -8.99 -4.99 12.36
CA ASN A 31 -8.22 -4.50 13.51
C ASN A 31 -8.56 -5.25 14.81
N LEU A 32 -9.84 -5.60 14.97
CA LEU A 32 -10.38 -6.18 16.20
C LEU A 32 -9.67 -7.47 16.66
N PRO A 33 -9.21 -8.40 15.78
CA PRO A 33 -8.49 -9.60 16.23
C PRO A 33 -7.27 -9.30 17.11
N LYS A 34 -6.51 -8.25 16.78
CA LYS A 34 -5.31 -7.88 17.54
C LYS A 34 -5.66 -7.26 18.89
N TRP A 35 -6.73 -6.45 18.92
CA TRP A 35 -7.28 -5.90 20.16
C TRP A 35 -7.74 -7.04 21.09
N LEU A 36 -8.47 -8.02 20.56
CA LEU A 36 -8.97 -9.18 21.31
C LEU A 36 -7.85 -10.04 21.88
N GLU A 37 -6.80 -10.32 21.09
CA GLU A 37 -5.62 -11.06 21.55
C GLU A 37 -4.90 -10.33 22.69
N CYS A 38 -4.75 -9.01 22.59
CA CYS A 38 -4.12 -8.19 23.61
C CYS A 38 -4.96 -8.15 24.90
N MET A 39 -6.25 -7.81 24.79
CA MET A 39 -7.13 -7.65 25.93
C MET A 39 -7.43 -8.97 26.64
N GLY A 40 -7.56 -10.07 25.89
CA GLY A 40 -7.79 -11.40 26.44
C GLY A 40 -6.65 -11.91 27.35
N GLN A 41 -5.44 -11.34 27.25
CA GLN A 41 -4.32 -11.67 28.12
C GLN A 41 -4.31 -10.90 29.44
N ILE A 42 -4.93 -9.70 29.47
CA ILE A 42 -4.76 -8.76 30.60
C ILE A 42 -6.07 -8.45 31.34
N ALA A 43 -7.21 -8.46 30.66
CA ALA A 43 -8.52 -8.12 31.21
C ALA A 43 -9.24 -9.37 31.75
N ASP A 44 -10.16 -9.15 32.71
CA ASP A 44 -11.00 -10.21 33.28
C ASP A 44 -12.32 -10.36 32.52
N GLU A 45 -12.72 -9.34 31.75
CA GLU A 45 -13.83 -9.37 30.79
C GLU A 45 -13.57 -8.43 29.60
N MET A 46 -14.17 -8.72 28.46
CA MET A 46 -14.11 -7.90 27.25
C MET A 46 -15.53 -7.52 26.79
N ILE A 47 -15.75 -6.25 26.51
CA ILE A 47 -17.04 -5.67 26.13
C ILE A 47 -16.88 -4.93 24.81
N VAL A 48 -17.67 -5.35 23.83
CA VAL A 48 -17.68 -4.78 22.49
C VAL A 48 -19.04 -4.15 22.24
N ALA A 49 -19.07 -2.82 22.15
CA ALA A 49 -20.26 -2.09 21.76
C ALA A 49 -20.27 -1.89 20.23
N ASP A 50 -21.07 -2.71 19.53
CA ASP A 50 -21.24 -2.62 18.09
C ASP A 50 -22.22 -1.50 17.73
N THR A 51 -21.80 -0.60 16.83
CA THR A 51 -22.60 0.56 16.41
C THR A 51 -23.27 0.37 15.05
N GLY A 52 -23.42 -0.89 14.61
CA GLY A 52 -24.04 -1.28 13.34
C GLY A 52 -23.01 -1.75 12.31
N SER A 53 -22.19 -2.74 12.66
CA SER A 53 -21.31 -3.41 11.70
C SER A 53 -22.09 -4.25 10.69
N THR A 54 -21.58 -4.32 9.46
CA THR A 54 -22.12 -5.07 8.33
C THR A 54 -21.15 -6.14 7.81
N ASP A 55 -19.93 -6.18 8.35
CA ASP A 55 -18.91 -7.19 8.09
C ASP A 55 -18.84 -8.23 9.23
N ASP A 56 -17.79 -9.04 9.26
CA ASP A 56 -17.59 -10.12 10.24
C ASP A 56 -17.21 -9.64 11.65
N THR A 57 -17.19 -8.32 11.93
CA THR A 57 -16.74 -7.76 13.23
C THR A 57 -17.43 -8.39 14.43
N VAL A 58 -18.76 -8.54 14.38
CA VAL A 58 -19.55 -9.12 15.48
C VAL A 58 -19.20 -10.59 15.69
N ALA A 59 -19.13 -11.37 14.61
CA ALA A 59 -18.80 -12.79 14.67
C ALA A 59 -17.40 -13.03 15.26
N ILE A 60 -16.42 -12.19 14.89
CA ILE A 60 -15.06 -12.24 15.42
C ILE A 60 -15.04 -11.96 16.93
N ALA A 61 -15.79 -10.94 17.38
CA ALA A 61 -15.88 -10.59 18.80
C ALA A 61 -16.48 -11.72 19.65
N GLU A 62 -17.60 -12.29 19.20
CA GLU A 62 -18.28 -13.38 19.89
C GLU A 62 -17.41 -14.64 19.95
N ALA A 63 -16.74 -14.98 18.85
CA ALA A 63 -15.84 -16.14 18.79
C ALA A 63 -14.65 -16.02 19.76
N ALA A 64 -14.19 -14.80 20.06
CA ALA A 64 -13.15 -14.53 21.03
C ALA A 64 -13.65 -14.46 22.49
N GLY A 65 -14.95 -14.69 22.73
CA GLY A 65 -15.56 -14.66 24.06
C GLY A 65 -15.84 -13.27 24.61
N ALA A 66 -15.84 -12.24 23.76
CA ALA A 66 -16.25 -10.90 24.17
C ALA A 66 -17.78 -10.82 24.31
N LYS A 67 -18.24 -10.00 25.27
CA LYS A 67 -19.65 -9.65 25.39
C LYS A 67 -19.98 -8.58 24.36
N VAL A 68 -20.70 -8.95 23.31
CA VAL A 68 -21.18 -8.01 22.29
C VAL A 68 -22.51 -7.39 22.74
N CYS A 69 -22.59 -6.07 22.64
CA CYS A 69 -23.78 -5.28 22.91
C CYS A 69 -24.04 -4.32 21.74
N HIS A 70 -25.29 -4.20 21.29
CA HIS A 70 -25.63 -3.41 20.12
C HIS A 70 -26.15 -2.03 20.51
N PHE A 71 -25.53 -0.99 19.97
CA PHE A 71 -25.88 0.41 20.17
C PHE A 71 -26.30 1.04 18.85
N ALA A 72 -27.51 1.58 18.76
CA ALA A 72 -27.95 2.28 17.57
C ALA A 72 -27.18 3.61 17.42
N TRP A 73 -26.40 3.74 16.35
CA TRP A 73 -25.60 4.94 16.09
C TRP A 73 -26.44 6.22 16.07
N CYS A 74 -26.10 7.18 16.93
CA CYS A 74 -26.85 8.43 17.14
C CYS A 74 -26.02 9.70 16.90
N ASN A 75 -24.93 9.60 16.13
CA ASN A 75 -23.96 10.69 15.90
C ASN A 75 -23.27 11.21 17.19
N ASP A 76 -23.11 10.33 18.18
CA ASP A 76 -22.46 10.65 19.45
C ASP A 76 -21.54 9.50 19.91
N PHE A 77 -20.22 9.72 19.79
CA PHE A 77 -19.22 8.76 20.23
C PHE A 77 -19.22 8.57 21.75
N ALA A 78 -19.41 9.63 22.55
CA ALA A 78 -19.49 9.51 24.00
C ALA A 78 -20.69 8.64 24.44
N ALA A 79 -21.84 8.77 23.75
CA ALA A 79 -22.99 7.92 24.03
C ALA A 79 -22.69 6.44 23.81
N ALA A 80 -22.04 6.09 22.70
CA ALA A 80 -21.61 4.72 22.42
C ALA A 80 -20.56 4.21 23.43
N LYS A 81 -19.56 5.03 23.78
CA LYS A 81 -18.53 4.67 24.76
C LYS A 81 -19.14 4.46 26.16
N ASN A 82 -20.02 5.36 26.59
CA ASN A 82 -20.71 5.26 27.88
C ASN A 82 -21.64 4.04 27.93
N TYR A 83 -22.30 3.68 26.84
CA TYR A 83 -23.11 2.46 26.75
C TYR A 83 -22.26 1.20 26.98
N ALA A 84 -21.04 1.13 26.44
CA ALA A 84 -20.11 0.05 26.75
C ALA A 84 -19.75 -0.01 28.25
N LEU A 85 -19.59 1.16 28.90
CA LEU A 85 -19.30 1.23 30.35
C LEU A 85 -20.44 0.71 31.23
N GLU A 86 -21.70 0.84 30.81
CA GLU A 86 -22.86 0.32 31.55
C GLU A 86 -22.85 -1.20 31.65
N HIS A 87 -22.14 -1.87 30.74
CA HIS A 87 -22.01 -3.32 30.73
C HIS A 87 -20.77 -3.83 31.48
N ALA A 88 -19.88 -2.93 31.94
CA ALA A 88 -18.64 -3.26 32.62
C ALA A 88 -18.80 -3.50 34.12
N THR A 89 -18.24 -4.60 34.61
CA THR A 89 -18.34 -5.05 36.02
C THR A 89 -17.03 -4.94 36.79
N GLY A 90 -15.92 -4.64 36.12
CA GLY A 90 -14.59 -4.48 36.70
C GLY A 90 -14.44 -3.20 37.50
N ASP A 91 -13.46 -3.19 38.42
CA ASP A 91 -13.10 -2.02 39.23
C ASP A 91 -12.44 -0.91 38.39
N TRP A 92 -11.78 -1.32 37.32
CA TRP A 92 -11.09 -0.45 36.36
C TRP A 92 -11.49 -0.80 34.94
N ILE A 93 -11.50 0.23 34.11
CA ILE A 93 -11.77 0.16 32.67
C ILE A 93 -10.46 0.32 31.92
N LEU A 94 -10.23 -0.54 30.93
CA LEU A 94 -9.27 -0.38 29.85
C LEU A 94 -10.07 -0.05 28.58
N PHE A 95 -10.11 1.22 28.17
CA PHE A 95 -10.90 1.65 27.02
C PHE A 95 -9.96 2.01 25.88
N LEU A 96 -9.65 1.04 25.02
CA LEU A 96 -8.80 1.23 23.83
C LEU A 96 -9.64 1.17 22.57
N ASP A 97 -9.30 1.99 21.58
CA ASP A 97 -9.94 1.93 20.26
C ASP A 97 -9.54 0.62 19.53
N ALA A 98 -10.32 0.17 18.55
CA ALA A 98 -10.15 -1.17 17.94
C ALA A 98 -8.80 -1.37 17.24
N ASP A 99 -8.13 -0.27 16.86
CA ASP A 99 -6.81 -0.21 16.22
C ASP A 99 -5.66 0.04 17.22
N GLU A 100 -5.95 0.00 18.53
CA GLU A 100 -5.00 0.19 19.63
C GLU A 100 -4.74 -1.11 20.42
N TYR A 101 -3.51 -1.29 20.91
CA TYR A 101 -3.15 -2.42 21.78
C TYR A 101 -1.91 -2.10 22.65
N PHE A 102 -1.77 -2.74 23.81
CA PHE A 102 -0.60 -2.55 24.68
C PHE A 102 0.66 -3.21 24.11
N SER A 103 1.82 -2.60 24.36
CA SER A 103 3.12 -3.25 24.08
C SER A 103 3.32 -4.49 24.95
N SER A 104 4.19 -5.40 24.51
CA SER A 104 4.46 -6.65 25.24
C SER A 104 5.03 -6.39 26.64
N GLU A 105 5.85 -5.36 26.78
CA GLU A 105 6.46 -4.86 28.01
C GLU A 105 5.38 -4.33 28.95
N SER A 106 4.44 -3.56 28.40
CA SER A 106 3.31 -3.00 29.14
C SER A 106 2.41 -4.11 29.67
N MET A 107 2.08 -5.11 28.86
CA MET A 107 1.27 -6.26 29.29
C MET A 107 1.90 -7.00 30.48
N LYS A 108 3.24 -7.12 30.52
CA LYS A 108 3.96 -7.77 31.64
C LYS A 108 3.85 -7.01 32.96
N ILE A 109 3.76 -5.67 32.92
CA ILE A 109 3.75 -4.83 34.14
C ILE A 109 2.35 -4.34 34.53
N LEU A 110 1.40 -4.27 33.58
CA LEU A 110 0.11 -3.58 33.73
C LEU A 110 -0.64 -4.03 34.98
N ARG A 111 -0.84 -5.34 35.18
CA ARG A 111 -1.60 -5.84 36.34
C ARG A 111 -0.93 -5.49 37.68
N ARG A 112 0.41 -5.46 37.75
CA ARG A 112 1.15 -5.07 38.96
C ARG A 112 0.93 -3.58 39.27
N GLU A 113 1.07 -2.72 38.26
CA GLU A 113 0.85 -1.28 38.39
C GLU A 113 -0.60 -0.99 38.81
N MET A 114 -1.58 -1.66 38.18
CA MET A 114 -2.99 -1.48 38.51
C MET A 114 -3.32 -1.90 39.95
N VAL A 115 -2.69 -2.96 40.49
CA VAL A 115 -2.85 -3.32 41.91
C VAL A 115 -2.31 -2.22 42.84
N GLN A 116 -1.20 -1.56 42.47
CA GLN A 116 -0.67 -0.44 43.24
C GLN A 116 -1.62 0.77 43.20
N TYR A 117 -2.11 1.14 42.01
CA TYR A 117 -3.09 2.22 41.88
C TYR A 117 -4.43 1.88 42.52
N HIS A 118 -4.85 0.61 42.52
CA HIS A 118 -6.09 0.20 43.18
C HIS A 118 -6.03 0.42 44.69
N ARG A 119 -4.86 0.18 45.32
CA ARG A 119 -4.62 0.44 46.75
C ARG A 119 -4.68 1.93 47.09
N ASP A 120 -4.21 2.80 46.20
CA ASP A 120 -4.39 4.25 46.35
C ASP A 120 -5.79 4.67 45.86
N ARG A 121 -6.72 4.80 46.79
CA ARG A 121 -8.12 5.20 46.50
C ARG A 121 -8.25 6.63 45.97
N THR A 122 -7.18 7.42 46.00
CA THR A 122 -7.18 8.79 45.45
C THR A 122 -6.92 8.84 43.95
N VAL A 123 -6.41 7.78 43.33
CA VAL A 123 -6.16 7.73 41.88
C VAL A 123 -7.43 7.35 41.14
N GLY A 124 -7.86 8.15 40.16
CA GLY A 124 -9.05 7.89 39.34
C GLY A 124 -8.75 7.53 37.89
N ILE A 125 -7.70 8.11 37.31
CA ILE A 125 -7.32 7.96 35.89
C ILE A 125 -5.81 7.73 35.81
N VAL A 126 -5.40 6.80 34.96
CA VAL A 126 -3.99 6.54 34.63
C VAL A 126 -3.75 6.93 33.17
N LEU A 127 -2.88 7.91 32.96
CA LEU A 127 -2.44 8.34 31.64
C LEU A 127 -1.35 7.39 31.15
N CYS A 128 -1.55 6.87 29.94
CA CYS A 128 -0.64 5.95 29.27
C CYS A 128 0.04 6.66 28.10
N ARG A 129 1.26 6.23 27.75
CA ARG A 129 1.95 6.72 26.56
C ARG A 129 1.40 6.02 25.33
N LEU A 130 0.66 6.74 24.49
CA LEU A 130 0.25 6.29 23.17
C LEU A 130 1.39 6.56 22.17
N ILE A 131 1.65 5.60 21.29
CA ILE A 131 2.62 5.69 20.20
C ILE A 131 1.85 5.36 18.91
N ASN A 132 1.73 6.35 18.04
CA ASN A 132 1.16 6.18 16.71
C ASN A 132 2.22 5.51 15.83
N ILE A 133 1.88 4.34 15.28
CA ILE A 133 2.75 3.54 14.42
C ILE A 133 2.15 3.48 13.03
N ASP A 134 2.98 3.82 12.05
CA ASP A 134 2.75 3.56 10.63
C ASP A 134 3.25 2.14 10.32
N LYS A 135 2.30 1.19 10.24
CA LYS A 135 2.59 -0.22 9.92
C LYS A 135 3.10 -0.39 8.50
N ASP A 136 2.67 0.48 7.59
CA ASP A 136 2.98 0.41 6.17
C ASP A 136 4.39 0.97 5.88
N ASN A 137 4.94 1.75 6.82
CA ASN A 137 6.29 2.29 6.78
C ASN A 137 7.21 1.67 7.86
N ASN A 138 7.37 0.34 7.86
CA ASN A 138 8.29 -0.38 8.75
C ASN A 138 8.05 -0.16 10.26
N ASN A 139 6.79 0.02 10.70
CA ASN A 139 6.43 0.38 12.07
C ASN A 139 7.06 1.71 12.54
N LYS A 140 7.23 2.68 11.64
CA LYS A 140 7.73 4.00 11.98
C LYS A 140 6.78 4.66 12.97
N ILE A 141 7.34 5.18 14.06
CA ILE A 141 6.58 5.99 15.02
C ILE A 141 6.31 7.34 14.37
N VAL A 142 5.03 7.65 14.19
CA VAL A 142 4.57 8.92 13.60
C VAL A 142 4.49 10.00 14.67
N ASP A 143 3.93 9.65 15.83
CA ASP A 143 3.67 10.60 16.92
C ASP A 143 3.53 9.87 18.26
N THR A 144 3.67 10.60 19.37
CA THR A 144 3.47 10.06 20.72
C THR A 144 2.77 11.08 21.61
N MET A 145 1.82 10.61 22.41
CA MET A 145 1.00 11.47 23.28
C MET A 145 0.58 10.73 24.55
N LEU A 146 0.07 11.45 25.54
CA LEU A 146 -0.52 10.85 26.74
C LEU A 146 -2.02 10.71 26.57
N GLN A 147 -2.55 9.50 26.80
CA GLN A 147 -3.97 9.20 26.63
C GLN A 147 -4.61 8.60 27.90
N SER A 148 -5.86 8.97 28.15
CA SER A 148 -6.66 8.54 29.31
C SER A 148 -7.40 7.22 29.05
N ARG A 149 -6.64 6.17 28.69
CA ARG A 149 -7.18 4.85 28.32
C ARG A 149 -7.50 3.94 29.52
N ILE A 150 -7.08 4.32 30.72
CA ILE A 150 -7.29 3.54 31.95
C ILE A 150 -7.91 4.42 33.04
N PHE A 151 -9.04 3.99 33.60
CA PHE A 151 -9.73 4.74 34.65
C PHE A 151 -10.60 3.86 35.55
N ARG A 152 -10.91 4.33 36.76
CA ARG A 152 -11.78 3.61 37.69
C ARG A 152 -13.21 3.56 37.16
N ASN A 153 -13.85 2.41 37.27
CA ASN A 153 -15.26 2.25 36.92
C ASN A 153 -16.16 2.87 38.00
N LEU A 154 -16.38 4.19 37.91
CA LEU A 154 -17.21 4.94 38.83
C LEU A 154 -18.30 5.68 38.07
N PRO A 155 -19.56 5.75 38.57
CA PRO A 155 -20.67 6.38 37.85
C PRO A 155 -20.46 7.86 37.48
N HIS A 156 -19.56 8.55 38.19
CA HIS A 156 -19.26 9.97 38.00
C HIS A 156 -18.02 10.22 37.11
N ILE A 157 -17.44 9.16 36.55
CA ILE A 157 -16.37 9.20 35.54
C ILE A 157 -16.96 8.71 34.21
N ARG A 158 -17.24 9.61 33.26
CA ARG A 158 -17.91 9.30 31.99
C ARG A 158 -17.34 10.13 30.85
N PHE A 159 -17.54 9.67 29.61
CA PHE A 159 -17.18 10.42 28.41
C PHE A 159 -18.21 11.53 28.16
N GLU A 160 -17.73 12.71 27.77
CA GLU A 160 -18.55 13.84 27.32
C GLU A 160 -17.97 14.42 26.03
N GLY A 161 -18.83 14.89 25.13
CA GLY A 161 -18.47 15.37 23.80
C GLY A 161 -18.79 14.35 22.72
N CYS A 162 -19.43 14.76 21.63
CA CYS A 162 -19.98 13.82 20.65
C CYS A 162 -19.00 13.35 19.56
N ILE A 163 -17.84 14.00 19.41
CA ILE A 163 -16.82 13.75 18.36
C ILE A 163 -15.40 13.76 18.93
N HIS A 164 -15.14 14.69 19.86
CA HIS A 164 -13.90 14.78 20.61
C HIS A 164 -14.22 14.49 22.07
N GLU A 165 -14.64 13.25 22.31
CA GLU A 165 -15.04 12.81 23.62
C GLU A 165 -13.86 12.79 24.58
N HIS A 166 -14.07 13.30 25.79
CA HIS A 166 -13.05 13.29 26.84
C HIS A 166 -13.68 12.78 28.14
N LEU A 167 -12.83 12.19 28.97
CA LEU A 167 -13.25 11.60 30.22
C LEU A 167 -13.37 12.68 31.31
N ILE A 168 -14.56 12.83 31.88
CA ILE A 168 -14.83 13.82 32.93
C ILE A 168 -15.06 13.11 34.25
N ASN A 169 -14.39 13.60 35.30
CA ASN A 169 -14.75 13.35 36.70
C ASN A 169 -15.62 14.50 37.22
N THR A 170 -16.94 14.30 37.23
CA THR A 170 -17.90 15.35 37.66
C THR A 170 -17.79 15.75 39.14
N LYS A 171 -17.07 14.97 39.96
CA LYS A 171 -16.82 15.28 41.38
C LYS A 171 -15.47 15.95 41.64
N GLY A 172 -14.53 15.94 40.68
CA GLY A 172 -13.20 16.56 40.82
C GLY A 172 -12.35 16.04 42.00
N ASN A 173 -12.68 14.87 42.55
CA ASN A 173 -12.14 14.37 43.83
C ASN A 173 -11.02 13.32 43.68
N LEU A 174 -10.63 13.00 42.45
CA LEU A 174 -9.66 11.94 42.15
C LEU A 174 -8.51 12.49 41.31
N LYS A 175 -7.31 11.98 41.60
CA LYS A 175 -6.06 12.33 40.92
C LYS A 175 -5.95 11.58 39.60
N MET A 176 -5.33 12.25 38.64
CA MET A 176 -4.78 11.62 37.44
C MET A 176 -3.30 11.34 37.70
N VAL A 177 -2.82 10.14 37.34
CA VAL A 177 -1.41 9.78 37.44
C VAL A 177 -0.87 9.42 36.07
N CYS A 178 0.36 9.80 35.78
CA CYS A 178 1.01 9.47 34.53
C CYS A 178 1.92 8.24 34.72
N ASN A 179 1.80 7.27 33.81
CA ASN A 179 2.69 6.12 33.75
C ASN A 179 3.25 5.95 32.32
N ASN A 180 4.41 6.54 32.09
CA ASN A 180 5.12 6.47 30.81
C ASN A 180 5.65 5.07 30.45
N GLN A 181 5.61 4.10 31.37
CA GLN A 181 6.00 2.72 31.09
C GLN A 181 4.84 1.90 30.50
N LEU A 182 3.60 2.38 30.63
CA LEU A 182 2.44 1.79 29.98
C LEU A 182 2.30 2.39 28.57
N ILE A 183 2.81 1.64 27.61
CA ILE A 183 2.85 1.98 26.18
C ILE A 183 1.69 1.31 25.46
N ILE A 184 0.92 2.12 24.73
CA ILE A 184 -0.14 1.70 23.82
C ILE A 184 0.32 2.01 22.40
N TYR A 185 0.22 1.04 21.51
CA TYR A 185 0.44 1.23 20.09
C TYR A 185 -0.90 1.49 19.40
N HIS A 186 -0.97 2.57 18.64
CA HIS A 186 -2.09 2.90 17.77
C HIS A 186 -1.68 2.70 16.32
N THR A 187 -2.45 1.89 15.58
CA THR A 187 -2.05 1.43 14.23
C THR A 187 -3.02 1.85 13.14
N GLY A 188 -4.02 2.67 13.46
CA GLY A 188 -4.96 3.23 12.49
C GLY A 188 -4.44 4.44 11.72
N TYR A 189 -3.12 4.66 11.69
CA TYR A 189 -2.50 5.85 11.12
C TYR A 189 -2.06 5.61 9.66
N ALA A 190 -3.05 5.36 8.78
CA ALA A 190 -2.86 5.55 7.33
C ALA A 190 -3.29 7.00 6.99
N ALA A 191 -2.45 7.76 6.28
CA ALA A 191 -2.72 9.17 5.95
C ALA A 191 -4.09 9.38 5.27
N THR A 192 -4.53 8.40 4.47
CA THR A 192 -5.83 8.34 3.81
C THR A 192 -7.00 8.20 4.78
N THR A 193 -6.85 7.43 5.86
CA THR A 193 -7.89 7.24 6.89
C THR A 193 -8.08 8.48 7.75
N PHE A 194 -7.01 9.24 8.00
CA PHE A 194 -7.05 10.48 8.77
C PHE A 194 -7.87 11.58 8.08
N GLN A 195 -7.67 11.80 6.77
CA GLN A 195 -8.45 12.77 6.01
C GLN A 195 -9.94 12.37 5.91
N LEU A 196 -10.25 11.08 5.75
CA LEU A 196 -11.63 10.59 5.73
C LEU A 196 -12.34 10.81 7.09
N LYS A 197 -11.66 10.49 8.20
CA LYS A 197 -12.15 10.79 9.56
C LYS A 197 -12.40 12.29 9.75
N ALA A 198 -11.47 13.14 9.30
CA ALA A 198 -11.62 14.59 9.36
C ALA A 198 -12.79 15.11 8.50
N ARG A 199 -13.00 14.59 7.28
CA ARG A 199 -14.16 14.94 6.43
C ARG A 199 -15.48 14.59 7.12
N ARG A 200 -15.59 13.39 7.67
CA ARG A 200 -16.78 12.93 8.41
C ARG A 200 -17.05 13.82 9.63
N ASN A 201 -16.02 14.06 10.45
CA ASN A 201 -16.13 14.88 11.65
C ASN A 201 -16.50 16.33 11.32
N LEU A 202 -15.98 16.88 10.20
CA LEU A 202 -16.27 18.23 9.76
C LEU A 202 -17.77 18.44 9.43
N VAL A 203 -18.46 17.43 8.88
CA VAL A 203 -19.91 17.51 8.63
C VAL A 203 -20.67 17.75 9.93
N LEU A 204 -20.39 16.93 10.95
CA LEU A 204 -21.03 17.02 12.26
C LEU A 204 -20.68 18.34 12.99
N LEU A 205 -19.42 18.78 12.90
CA LEU A 205 -18.99 20.07 13.47
C LEU A 205 -19.68 21.26 12.80
N LYS A 206 -19.91 21.21 11.48
CA LYS A 206 -20.64 22.25 10.75
C LYS A 206 -22.11 22.29 11.15
N GLU A 207 -22.76 21.13 11.33
CA GLU A 207 -24.12 21.06 11.86
C GLU A 207 -24.22 21.68 13.25
N LYS A 208 -23.28 21.35 14.15
CA LYS A 208 -23.21 21.95 15.48
C LYS A 208 -22.97 23.46 15.43
N LEU A 209 -22.06 23.92 14.58
CA LEU A 209 -21.77 25.33 14.39
C LEU A 209 -22.99 26.11 13.85
N ALA A 210 -23.81 25.46 13.01
CA ALA A 210 -25.06 26.02 12.52
C ALA A 210 -26.13 26.09 13.63
N SER A 211 -26.19 25.08 14.51
CA SER A 211 -27.12 25.05 15.66
C SER A 211 -26.68 25.91 16.85
N ALA A 212 -25.42 26.36 16.88
CA ALA A 212 -24.87 27.15 17.98
C ALA A 212 -25.60 28.50 18.09
N SER A 213 -26.18 28.76 19.26
CA SER A 213 -27.00 29.92 19.58
C SER A 213 -26.21 31.05 20.24
N THR A 214 -25.06 30.73 20.85
CA THR A 214 -24.20 31.69 21.55
C THR A 214 -22.79 31.74 20.97
N GLN A 215 -22.07 32.86 21.19
CA GLN A 215 -20.67 32.98 20.79
C GLN A 215 -19.79 31.97 21.54
N LYS A 216 -20.09 31.73 22.83
CA LYS A 216 -19.40 30.74 23.66
C LYS A 216 -19.46 29.34 23.04
N GLU A 217 -20.63 28.89 22.59
CA GLU A 217 -20.80 27.60 21.91
C GLU A 217 -19.98 27.53 20.61
N ARG A 218 -19.85 28.64 19.87
CA ARG A 218 -19.02 28.69 18.65
C ARG A 218 -17.53 28.63 18.96
N ASP A 219 -17.09 29.29 20.03
CA ASP A 219 -15.70 29.30 20.47
C ASP A 219 -15.26 27.92 21.01
N GLU A 220 -16.15 27.21 21.70
CA GLU A 220 -15.92 25.84 22.16
C GLU A 220 -15.76 24.84 20.99
N LEU A 221 -16.30 25.15 19.81
CA LEU A 221 -16.12 24.35 18.59
C LEU A 221 -14.83 24.67 17.82
N ALA A 222 -14.20 25.82 18.08
CA ALA A 222 -13.08 26.32 17.29
C ALA A 222 -11.85 25.39 17.29
N PRO A 223 -11.41 24.78 18.42
CA PRO A 223 -10.29 23.82 18.39
C PRO A 223 -10.54 22.62 17.48
N TYR A 224 -11.77 22.13 17.44
CA TYR A 224 -12.17 20.96 16.66
C TYR A 224 -12.30 21.27 15.17
N LEU A 225 -12.79 22.47 14.84
CA LEU A 225 -12.80 22.96 13.47
C LEU A 225 -11.37 23.22 12.98
N MET A 226 -10.51 23.77 13.82
CA MET A 226 -9.08 23.96 13.53
C MET A 226 -8.42 22.63 13.16
N ASP A 227 -8.54 21.62 14.01
CA ASP A 227 -7.94 20.30 13.77
C ASP A 227 -8.50 19.64 12.50
N ALA A 228 -9.83 19.68 12.31
CA ALA A 228 -10.45 19.13 11.11
C ALA A 228 -10.00 19.84 9.82
N TYR A 229 -9.87 21.17 9.81
CA TYR A 229 -9.39 21.90 8.64
C TYR A 229 -7.89 21.74 8.42
N HIS A 230 -7.08 21.65 9.49
CA HIS A 230 -5.66 21.35 9.40
C HIS A 230 -5.44 19.97 8.75
N SER A 231 -6.20 18.97 9.19
CA SER A 231 -6.19 17.61 8.65
C SER A 231 -6.61 17.53 7.18
N LEU A 232 -7.46 18.46 6.73
CA LEU A 232 -7.92 18.57 5.34
C LEU A 232 -7.09 19.53 4.50
N GLU A 233 -5.97 19.99 5.05
CA GLU A 233 -5.01 20.91 4.40
C GLU A 233 -5.61 22.28 4.00
N ASP A 234 -6.75 22.65 4.60
CA ASP A 234 -7.35 24.00 4.50
C ASP A 234 -6.73 24.88 5.60
N TYR A 235 -5.45 25.20 5.41
CA TYR A 235 -4.63 25.86 6.41
C TYR A 235 -5.13 27.28 6.73
N GLU A 236 -5.77 27.98 5.79
CA GLU A 236 -6.38 29.29 6.05
C GLU A 236 -7.48 29.21 7.11
N LYS A 237 -8.38 28.22 6.99
CA LYS A 237 -9.42 28.01 8.01
C LYS A 237 -8.84 27.48 9.31
N ALA A 238 -7.83 26.61 9.25
CA ALA A 238 -7.13 26.14 10.45
C ALA A 238 -6.56 27.32 11.25
N VAL A 239 -5.83 28.24 10.60
CA VAL A 239 -5.29 29.47 11.21
C VAL A 239 -6.41 30.34 11.80
N ARG A 240 -7.52 30.52 11.07
CA ARG A 240 -8.67 31.30 11.54
C ARG A 240 -9.22 30.73 12.85
N TYR A 241 -9.51 29.43 12.89
CA TYR A 241 -10.11 28.79 14.06
C TYR A 241 -9.12 28.65 15.23
N ALA A 242 -7.82 28.46 14.96
CA ALA A 242 -6.79 28.51 15.99
C ALA A 242 -6.76 29.87 16.69
N ARG A 243 -6.72 30.97 15.91
CA ARG A 243 -6.75 32.34 16.45
C ARG A 243 -8.04 32.62 17.22
N GLN A 244 -9.19 32.14 16.75
CA GLN A 244 -10.45 32.27 17.47
C GLN A 244 -10.39 31.57 18.83
N ALA A 245 -9.92 30.32 18.88
CA ALA A 245 -9.79 29.55 20.12
C ALA A 245 -8.81 30.21 21.11
N ILE A 246 -7.67 30.72 20.62
CA ILE A 246 -6.68 31.45 21.43
C ILE A 246 -7.28 32.74 22.01
N ALA A 247 -7.98 33.53 21.19
CA ALA A 247 -8.62 34.78 21.61
C ALA A 247 -9.74 34.55 22.63
N ALA A 248 -10.45 33.42 22.53
CA ALA A 248 -11.47 33.00 23.50
C ALA A 248 -10.88 32.33 24.76
N HIS A 249 -9.54 32.25 24.87
CA HIS A 249 -8.83 31.60 25.98
C HIS A 249 -9.26 30.14 26.23
N ILE A 250 -9.58 29.41 25.16
CA ILE A 250 -9.90 27.98 25.26
C ILE A 250 -8.66 27.21 25.69
N ARG A 251 -8.82 26.34 26.69
CA ARG A 251 -7.77 25.44 27.18
C ARG A 251 -8.18 24.00 26.93
N LEU A 252 -7.32 23.27 26.23
CA LEU A 252 -7.47 21.84 26.04
C LEU A 252 -6.64 21.14 27.12
N ILE A 253 -7.32 20.49 28.06
CA ILE A 253 -6.64 19.80 29.18
C ILE A 253 -5.83 18.63 28.61
N GLY A 254 -4.53 18.59 28.91
CA GLY A 254 -3.63 17.56 28.37
C GLY A 254 -3.11 17.86 26.97
N MET A 255 -3.47 19.01 26.40
CA MET A 255 -2.94 19.55 25.15
C MET A 255 -2.74 21.07 25.25
N GLU A 256 -2.33 21.56 26.42
CA GLU A 256 -1.86 22.94 26.57
C GLU A 256 -0.74 23.20 25.53
N GLY A 257 -0.79 24.36 24.87
CA GLY A 257 0.09 24.70 23.75
C GLY A 257 -0.41 24.30 22.36
N TYR A 258 -1.25 23.27 22.24
CA TYR A 258 -1.63 22.69 20.94
C TYR A 258 -2.25 23.69 19.95
N LEU A 259 -3.05 24.66 20.43
CA LEU A 259 -3.62 25.70 19.56
C LEU A 259 -2.53 26.56 18.89
N TYR A 260 -1.44 26.85 19.60
CA TYR A 260 -0.30 27.58 19.05
C TYR A 260 0.51 26.72 18.10
N GLU A 261 0.66 25.42 18.37
CA GLU A 261 1.35 24.49 17.46
C GLU A 261 0.59 24.34 16.14
N ALA A 262 -0.73 24.15 16.20
CA ALA A 262 -1.57 24.10 15.01
C ALA A 262 -1.53 25.42 14.23
N LEU A 263 -1.56 26.57 14.93
CA LEU A 263 -1.40 27.89 14.33
C LEU A 263 -0.04 28.03 13.64
N PHE A 264 1.05 27.65 14.31
CA PHE A 264 2.42 27.72 13.79
C PHE A 264 2.57 26.82 12.56
N SER A 265 2.20 25.54 12.68
CA SER A 265 2.26 24.55 11.63
C SER A 265 1.47 24.97 10.38
N ALA A 266 0.21 25.40 10.55
CA ALA A 266 -0.61 25.87 9.44
C ALA A 266 -0.04 27.15 8.81
N SER A 267 0.48 28.07 9.61
CA SER A 267 1.13 29.30 9.12
C SER A 267 2.38 28.99 8.30
N GLN A 268 3.18 28.01 8.73
CA GLN A 268 4.36 27.56 7.98
C GLN A 268 3.96 26.94 6.64
N ARG A 269 2.90 26.13 6.60
CA ARG A 269 2.36 25.53 5.36
C ARG A 269 1.81 26.56 4.38
N LEU A 270 1.29 27.69 4.87
CA LEU A 270 0.87 28.84 4.06
C LEU A 270 2.04 29.69 3.56
N GLY A 271 3.28 29.36 3.90
CA GLY A 271 4.47 30.13 3.50
C GLY A 271 4.54 31.50 4.15
N LYS A 272 4.05 31.65 5.39
CA LYS A 272 4.17 32.89 6.16
C LYS A 272 5.63 33.29 6.37
N SER A 273 5.86 34.60 6.51
CA SER A 273 7.23 35.11 6.66
C SER A 273 7.85 34.61 7.96
N ARG A 274 9.18 34.55 8.01
CA ARG A 274 9.91 34.13 9.20
C ARG A 274 9.60 35.02 10.41
N GLU A 275 9.39 36.31 10.18
CA GLU A 275 9.00 37.27 11.22
C GLU A 275 7.61 36.95 11.78
N GLU A 276 6.65 36.60 10.92
CA GLU A 276 5.32 36.16 11.35
C GLU A 276 5.38 34.86 12.16
N LEU A 277 6.19 33.90 11.73
CA LEU A 277 6.39 32.64 12.42
C LEU A 277 7.06 32.83 13.80
N PHE A 278 8.10 33.68 13.87
CA PHE A 278 8.71 34.03 15.15
C PHE A 278 7.74 34.74 16.09
N ALA A 279 6.89 35.63 15.59
CA ALA A 279 5.89 36.30 16.42
C ALA A 279 4.91 35.30 17.07
N ILE A 280 4.48 34.27 16.31
CA ILE A 280 3.62 33.20 16.85
C ILE A 280 4.34 32.43 17.95
N LEU A 281 5.59 32.03 17.72
CA LEU A 281 6.39 31.28 18.71
C LEU A 281 6.70 32.12 19.96
N ASP A 282 7.00 33.40 19.79
CA ASP A 282 7.28 34.31 20.90
C ASP A 282 6.04 34.56 21.76
N GLU A 283 4.86 34.70 21.14
CA GLU A 283 3.58 34.74 21.84
C GLU A 283 3.35 33.43 22.62
N ALA A 284 3.52 32.27 21.95
CA ALA A 284 3.34 30.96 22.56
C ALA A 284 4.25 30.74 23.76
N MET A 285 5.55 31.07 23.65
CA MET A 285 6.51 30.99 24.75
C MET A 285 6.22 31.98 25.89
N GLY A 286 5.57 33.12 25.59
CA GLY A 286 5.10 34.04 26.62
C GLY A 286 3.97 33.45 27.46
N VAL A 287 3.08 32.68 26.84
CA VAL A 287 1.96 32.00 27.51
C VAL A 287 2.40 30.69 28.17
N TYR A 288 3.26 29.93 27.50
CA TYR A 288 3.73 28.59 27.91
C TYR A 288 5.28 28.54 28.00
N PRO A 289 5.90 29.25 28.96
CA PRO A 289 7.35 29.41 29.03
C PRO A 289 8.13 28.13 29.41
N ASP A 290 7.43 27.11 29.90
CA ASP A 290 8.00 25.82 30.25
C ASP A 290 7.84 24.76 29.15
N GLU A 291 7.16 25.09 28.04
CA GLU A 291 6.91 24.17 26.94
C GLU A 291 8.09 24.14 25.96
N ALA A 292 8.75 22.99 25.87
CA ALA A 292 9.96 22.84 25.08
C ALA A 292 9.73 22.85 23.57
N ALA A 293 8.51 22.55 23.10
CA ALA A 293 8.22 22.44 21.67
C ALA A 293 8.50 23.75 20.92
N PHE A 294 7.99 24.88 21.43
CA PHE A 294 8.10 26.17 20.74
C PHE A 294 9.54 26.67 20.58
N ILE A 295 10.40 26.47 21.60
CA ILE A 295 11.81 26.87 21.48
C ILE A 295 12.57 25.96 20.50
N ILE A 296 12.20 24.67 20.41
CA ILE A 296 12.78 23.75 19.42
C ILE A 296 12.34 24.13 18.01
N GLU A 297 11.06 24.44 17.79
CA GLU A 297 10.53 24.95 16.51
C GLU A 297 11.19 26.29 16.13
N LYS A 298 11.45 27.16 17.10
CA LYS A 298 12.23 28.38 16.88
C LYS A 298 13.66 28.07 16.41
N GLY A 299 14.29 27.06 17.02
CA GLY A 299 15.61 26.56 16.62
C GLY A 299 15.63 26.00 15.20
N ASP A 300 14.56 25.34 14.78
CA ASP A 300 14.40 24.84 13.40
C ASP A 300 14.44 25.98 12.38
N LEU A 301 13.73 27.09 12.65
CA LEU A 301 13.78 28.26 11.77
C LEU A 301 15.19 28.86 11.63
N TYR A 302 15.98 28.87 12.71
CA TYR A 302 17.39 29.28 12.67
C TYR A 302 18.27 28.27 11.92
N TRP A 303 18.00 26.97 12.07
CA TRP A 303 18.72 25.94 11.35
C TRP A 303 18.50 26.04 9.83
N GLN A 304 17.25 26.24 9.41
CA GLN A 304 16.87 26.40 8.00
C GLN A 304 17.50 27.65 7.37
N SER A 305 17.70 28.73 8.14
CA SER A 305 18.39 29.94 7.67
C SER A 305 19.92 29.87 7.74
N GLY A 306 20.48 28.78 8.28
CA GLY A 306 21.92 28.58 8.43
C GLY A 306 22.54 29.28 9.64
N GLU A 307 21.74 29.83 10.54
CA GLU A 307 22.14 30.47 11.79
C GLU A 307 22.43 29.40 12.86
N LEU A 308 23.55 28.70 12.70
CA LEU A 308 23.87 27.49 13.47
C LEU A 308 24.02 27.73 14.97
N SER A 309 24.51 28.90 15.39
CA SER A 309 24.73 29.21 16.81
C SER A 309 23.40 29.40 17.55
N GLU A 310 22.48 30.11 16.91
CA GLU A 310 21.14 30.39 17.40
C GLU A 310 20.29 29.10 17.42
N ALA A 311 20.40 28.29 16.36
CA ALA A 311 19.78 26.97 16.31
C ALA A 311 20.26 26.08 17.47
N GLU A 312 21.57 25.97 17.68
CA GLU A 312 22.14 25.19 18.78
C GLU A 312 21.65 25.66 20.16
N GLN A 313 21.64 26.97 20.41
CA GLN A 313 21.15 27.53 21.68
C GLN A 313 19.67 27.18 21.93
N CYS A 314 18.84 27.29 20.89
CA CYS A 314 17.42 26.94 20.97
C CYS A 314 17.23 25.44 21.25
N MET A 315 17.95 24.56 20.55
CA MET A 315 17.86 23.11 20.77
C MET A 315 18.31 22.73 22.19
N LEU A 316 19.44 23.26 22.67
CA LEU A 316 19.92 23.01 24.03
C LEU A 316 18.93 23.50 25.09
N ARG A 317 18.33 24.68 24.87
CA ARG A 317 17.31 25.21 25.77
C ARG A 317 16.05 24.34 25.78
N GLY A 318 15.63 23.83 24.62
CA GLY A 318 14.55 22.86 24.51
C GLY A 318 14.80 21.60 25.34
N LEU A 319 16.00 21.01 25.21
CA LEU A 319 16.39 19.83 26.01
C LEU A 319 16.44 20.12 27.52
N GLU A 320 16.82 21.33 27.92
CA GLU A 320 16.80 21.75 29.33
C GLU A 320 15.38 21.88 29.88
N LEU A 321 14.48 22.52 29.12
CA LEU A 321 13.07 22.66 29.49
C LEU A 321 12.40 21.29 29.61
N ARG A 322 12.70 20.37 28.69
CA ARG A 322 12.25 18.97 28.76
C ARG A 322 12.71 18.26 30.03
N LYS A 323 13.99 18.37 30.41
CA LYS A 323 14.48 17.83 31.70
C LYS A 323 13.82 18.46 32.92
N ARG A 324 13.43 19.73 32.83
CA ARG A 324 12.65 20.40 33.89
C ARG A 324 11.24 19.82 33.96
N PHE A 325 10.60 19.61 32.82
CA PHE A 325 9.30 18.96 32.73
C PHE A 325 9.32 17.57 33.39
N GLU A 326 10.30 16.72 33.08
CA GLU A 326 10.40 15.37 33.66
C GLU A 326 10.53 15.37 35.19
N ARG A 327 11.30 16.33 35.72
CA ARG A 327 11.42 16.53 37.17
C ARG A 327 10.09 16.95 37.78
N LYS A 328 9.32 17.83 37.13
CA LYS A 328 8.00 18.24 37.62
C LYS A 328 7.00 17.08 37.54
N LEU A 329 7.02 16.31 36.44
CA LEU A 329 6.18 15.12 36.27
C LEU A 329 6.43 14.06 37.35
N SER A 330 7.70 13.78 37.66
CA SER A 330 8.07 12.84 38.75
C SER A 330 7.66 13.31 40.15
N GLN A 331 7.40 14.62 40.31
CA GLN A 331 6.86 15.22 41.53
C GLN A 331 5.31 15.23 41.55
N GLY A 332 4.65 14.61 40.58
CA GLY A 332 3.20 14.55 40.48
C GLY A 332 2.55 15.83 39.96
N GLN A 333 3.30 16.72 39.32
CA GLN A 333 2.74 17.88 38.63
C GLN A 333 2.29 17.47 37.23
N PHE A 334 1.02 17.73 36.93
CA PHE A 334 0.47 17.54 35.60
C PHE A 334 0.94 18.68 34.69
N LEU A 335 1.53 18.31 33.57
CA LEU A 335 2.04 19.21 32.53
C LEU A 335 1.89 18.49 31.19
N THR A 336 1.70 19.25 30.12
CA THR A 336 1.77 18.74 28.75
C THR A 336 3.15 18.84 28.18
N ASP A 337 3.46 17.89 27.30
CA ASP A 337 4.73 17.85 26.60
C ASP A 337 4.52 17.35 25.19
N ASN A 338 4.34 18.32 24.30
CA ASN A 338 4.26 18.07 22.86
C ASN A 338 5.66 18.08 22.22
N SER A 339 6.73 18.31 23.00
CA SER A 339 8.09 18.39 22.48
C SER A 339 8.68 17.01 22.17
N LEU A 340 8.08 15.93 22.68
CA LEU A 340 8.54 14.55 22.46
C LEU A 340 8.78 14.30 20.96
N ARG A 341 7.80 14.60 20.11
CA ARG A 341 7.89 14.41 18.64
C ARG A 341 9.09 15.14 18.00
N LEU A 342 9.56 16.22 18.63
CA LEU A 342 10.65 17.06 18.16
C LEU A 342 12.02 16.69 18.74
N LEU A 343 12.08 15.83 19.77
CA LEU A 343 13.35 15.43 20.38
C LEU A 343 14.31 14.74 19.41
N PRO A 344 13.89 13.80 18.53
CA PRO A 344 14.79 13.21 17.54
C PRO A 344 15.45 14.26 16.69
N TYR A 345 14.66 15.23 16.27
CA TYR A 345 15.09 16.31 15.41
C TYR A 345 16.07 17.24 16.13
N ALA A 346 15.77 17.62 17.38
CA ALA A 346 16.67 18.43 18.19
C ALA A 346 18.03 17.74 18.40
N TYR A 347 18.04 16.45 18.71
CA TYR A 347 19.27 15.67 18.83
C TYR A 347 20.00 15.54 17.49
N GLN A 348 19.29 15.36 16.38
CA GLN A 348 19.88 15.30 15.05
C GLN A 348 20.57 16.61 14.70
N VAL A 349 19.90 17.76 14.88
CA VAL A 349 20.46 19.08 14.60
C VAL A 349 21.71 19.34 15.45
N LEU A 350 21.67 19.03 16.74
CA LEU A 350 22.84 19.16 17.62
C LEU A 350 24.00 18.24 17.20
N GLY A 351 23.69 16.99 16.83
CA GLY A 351 24.65 16.02 16.30
C GLY A 351 25.30 16.51 15.01
N ASP A 352 24.50 17.02 14.06
CA ASP A 352 24.97 17.55 12.79
C ASP A 352 25.84 18.80 12.98
N ILE A 353 25.48 19.70 13.89
CA ILE A 353 26.29 20.89 14.24
C ILE A 353 27.64 20.44 14.83
N ALA A 354 27.64 19.51 15.77
CA ALA A 354 28.86 18.97 16.38
C ALA A 354 29.74 18.25 15.35
N TYR A 355 29.12 17.45 14.47
CA TYR A 355 29.81 16.74 13.40
C TYR A 355 30.48 17.70 12.41
N ARG A 356 29.78 18.78 12.01
CA ARG A 356 30.35 19.85 11.16
C ARG A 356 31.53 20.57 11.83
N ARG A 357 31.51 20.70 13.16
CA ARG A 357 32.63 21.22 13.97
C ARG A 357 33.76 20.20 14.17
N LYS A 358 33.61 18.97 13.66
CA LYS A 358 34.53 17.83 13.83
C LYS A 358 34.67 17.36 15.29
N ASP A 359 33.70 17.68 16.14
CA ASP A 359 33.60 17.12 17.48
C ASP A 359 32.81 15.81 17.43
N LEU A 360 33.49 14.73 17.03
CA LEU A 360 32.88 13.41 16.87
C LEU A 360 32.37 12.82 18.20
N ALA A 361 32.99 13.21 19.32
CA ALA A 361 32.58 12.76 20.65
C ALA A 361 31.22 13.37 21.03
N ALA A 362 31.07 14.69 20.86
CA ALA A 362 29.79 15.35 21.09
C ALA A 362 28.72 14.90 20.07
N ALA A 363 29.09 14.76 18.79
CA ALA A 363 28.16 14.31 17.75
C ALA A 363 27.60 12.91 18.04
N SER A 364 28.48 11.94 18.34
CA SER A 364 28.05 10.58 18.67
C SER A 364 27.20 10.52 19.95
N ASP A 365 27.49 11.31 20.98
CA ASP A 365 26.65 11.40 22.19
C ASP A 365 25.25 11.94 21.89
N TYR A 366 25.12 12.99 21.06
CA TYR A 366 23.81 13.51 20.66
C TYR A 366 23.01 12.50 19.84
N PHE A 367 23.62 11.86 18.83
CA PHE A 367 22.94 10.84 18.04
C PHE A 367 22.52 9.64 18.90
N PHE A 368 23.41 9.19 19.81
CA PHE A 368 23.11 8.09 20.73
C PHE A 368 21.94 8.42 21.66
N ARG A 369 21.93 9.60 22.29
CA ARG A 369 20.81 10.04 23.15
C ARG A 369 19.50 10.17 22.37
N GLY A 370 19.57 10.69 21.14
CA GLY A 370 18.41 10.72 20.25
C GLY A 370 17.84 9.33 19.99
N LEU A 371 18.70 8.32 19.79
CA LEU A 371 18.29 6.93 19.60
C LEU A 371 17.72 6.28 20.87
N GLN A 372 18.16 6.71 22.06
CA GLN A 372 17.55 6.25 23.31
C GLN A 372 16.11 6.75 23.47
N GLU A 373 15.83 7.97 23.02
CA GLU A 373 14.47 8.51 22.98
C GLU A 373 13.66 7.88 21.83
N TYR A 374 14.29 7.71 20.66
CA TYR A 374 13.66 7.25 19.41
C TYR A 374 14.52 6.23 18.66
N LYS A 375 14.34 4.99 19.07
CA LYS A 375 15.09 3.81 18.62
C LYS A 375 15.08 3.59 17.10
N TYR A 376 14.00 3.91 16.40
CA TYR A 376 13.86 3.62 14.96
C TYR A 376 14.10 4.83 14.04
N SER A 377 14.90 5.80 14.47
CA SER A 377 15.27 6.94 13.62
C SER A 377 16.46 6.58 12.72
N GLU A 378 16.21 6.42 11.42
CA GLU A 378 17.26 6.16 10.43
C GLU A 378 18.28 7.31 10.36
N ALA A 379 17.84 8.57 10.47
CA ALA A 379 18.72 9.72 10.41
C ALA A 379 19.70 9.77 11.59
N LEU A 380 19.21 9.48 12.81
CA LEU A 380 20.05 9.43 14.00
C LEU A 380 21.02 8.24 13.97
N LEU A 381 20.55 7.07 13.52
CA LEU A 381 21.41 5.88 13.38
C LEU A 381 22.49 6.11 12.32
N ALA A 382 22.13 6.71 11.19
CA ALA A 382 23.05 7.09 10.14
C ALA A 382 24.11 8.07 10.64
N GLY A 383 23.72 9.12 11.36
CA GLY A 383 24.65 10.10 11.95
C GLY A 383 25.59 9.45 12.98
N LEU A 384 25.07 8.55 13.82
CA LEU A 384 25.89 7.79 14.77
C LEU A 384 26.94 6.94 14.04
N LEU A 385 26.54 6.21 12.99
CA LEU A 385 27.43 5.38 12.18
C LEU A 385 28.48 6.20 11.43
N ASP A 386 28.12 7.39 10.94
CA ASP A 386 29.08 8.31 10.31
C ASP A 386 30.17 8.76 11.32
N CYS A 387 29.85 8.81 12.62
CA CYS A 387 30.82 9.10 13.68
C CYS A 387 31.67 7.89 14.10
N ILE A 388 31.10 6.68 14.16
CA ILE A 388 31.75 5.49 14.76
C ILE A 388 32.15 4.41 13.75
N GLY A 389 31.86 4.58 12.47
CA GLY A 389 32.02 3.55 11.43
C GLY A 389 33.47 3.08 11.21
N GLY A 390 34.46 3.83 11.70
CA GLY A 390 35.88 3.44 11.70
C GLY A 390 36.29 2.53 12.86
N ASN A 391 35.43 2.26 13.84
CA ASN A 391 35.72 1.41 14.99
C ASN A 391 35.62 -0.09 14.65
N GLU A 392 36.13 -0.94 15.54
CA GLU A 392 36.04 -2.39 15.34
C GLU A 392 34.58 -2.86 15.32
N PRO A 393 34.16 -3.73 14.39
CA PRO A 393 32.76 -4.17 14.30
C PRO A 393 32.18 -4.80 15.55
N ALA A 394 33.02 -5.46 16.37
CA ALA A 394 32.59 -6.00 17.65
C ALA A 394 32.14 -4.90 18.62
N GLU A 395 32.79 -3.74 18.60
CA GLU A 395 32.47 -2.59 19.44
C GLU A 395 31.19 -1.90 18.95
N ILE A 396 31.03 -1.76 17.63
CA ILE A 396 29.80 -1.23 17.01
C ILE A 396 28.61 -2.15 17.33
N VAL A 397 28.78 -3.47 17.19
CA VAL A 397 27.77 -4.47 17.57
C VAL A 397 27.45 -4.37 19.05
N GLN A 398 28.45 -4.32 19.93
CA GLN A 398 28.25 -4.22 21.36
C GLN A 398 27.47 -2.96 21.74
N LEU A 399 27.79 -1.81 21.12
CA LEU A 399 27.07 -0.56 21.33
C LEU A 399 25.63 -0.65 20.85
N LEU A 400 25.39 -1.10 19.62
CA LEU A 400 24.05 -1.22 19.06
C LEU A 400 23.18 -2.22 19.86
N ASN A 401 23.76 -3.30 20.39
CA ASN A 401 23.05 -4.26 21.26
C ASN A 401 22.59 -3.67 22.60
N THR A 402 23.13 -2.52 23.01
CA THR A 402 22.61 -1.83 24.21
C THR A 402 21.24 -1.20 23.97
N MET A 403 20.88 -0.93 22.71
CA MET A 403 19.64 -0.27 22.30
C MET A 403 18.71 -1.19 21.51
N TYR A 404 19.26 -2.14 20.77
CA TYR A 404 18.52 -3.02 19.87
C TYR A 404 18.61 -4.49 20.27
N SER A 405 17.46 -5.16 20.20
CA SER A 405 17.30 -6.61 20.23
C SER A 405 17.72 -7.19 18.87
N PRO A 406 18.72 -8.09 18.84
CA PRO A 406 19.19 -8.68 17.59
C PRO A 406 18.15 -9.53 16.84
N ARG A 407 17.02 -9.85 17.46
CA ARG A 407 15.93 -10.62 16.84
C ARG A 407 14.74 -9.76 16.47
N GLU A 408 14.30 -8.89 17.39
CA GLU A 408 13.08 -8.10 17.18
C GLU A 408 13.32 -6.93 16.23
N ASP A 409 14.52 -6.35 16.26
CA ASP A 409 14.86 -5.15 15.47
C ASP A 409 15.66 -5.45 14.20
N ALA A 410 15.86 -6.73 13.90
CA ALA A 410 16.74 -7.19 12.84
C ALA A 410 16.35 -6.60 11.48
N VAL A 411 15.06 -6.51 11.16
CA VAL A 411 14.58 -5.93 9.89
C VAL A 411 14.98 -4.46 9.76
N PHE A 412 14.70 -3.64 10.78
CA PHE A 412 15.08 -2.23 10.82
C PHE A 412 16.60 -2.07 10.71
N LEU A 413 17.35 -2.79 11.54
CA LEU A 413 18.81 -2.70 11.56
C LEU A 413 19.43 -3.14 10.24
N VAL A 414 18.96 -4.23 9.64
CA VAL A 414 19.47 -4.70 8.35
C VAL A 414 19.22 -3.66 7.25
N ASN A 415 18.06 -3.02 7.24
CA ASN A 415 17.73 -1.97 6.28
C ASN A 415 18.57 -0.70 6.51
N ALA A 416 18.64 -0.21 7.75
CA ALA A 416 19.35 1.02 8.09
C ALA A 416 20.88 0.89 7.99
N LEU A 417 21.44 -0.29 8.25
CA LEU A 417 22.87 -0.57 8.15
C LEU A 417 23.32 -0.83 6.71
N LYS A 418 22.39 -1.11 5.79
CA LYS A 418 22.68 -1.49 4.40
C LYS A 418 23.43 -0.35 3.68
N GLY A 419 24.66 -0.64 3.26
CA GLY A 419 25.49 0.32 2.53
C GLY A 419 26.20 1.36 3.40
N LYS A 420 25.97 1.37 4.73
CA LYS A 420 26.64 2.27 5.68
C LYS A 420 27.58 1.57 6.67
N ALA A 421 27.26 0.35 7.12
CA ALA A 421 28.05 -0.36 8.15
C ALA A 421 28.96 -1.45 7.58
N ASP A 422 29.98 -1.84 8.35
CA ASP A 422 30.82 -3.00 8.05
C ASP A 422 29.98 -4.28 7.93
N LYS A 423 30.33 -5.13 6.95
CA LYS A 423 29.62 -6.39 6.63
C LYS A 423 29.49 -7.33 7.84
N ARG A 424 30.47 -7.29 8.75
CA ARG A 424 30.50 -8.08 9.99
C ARG A 424 29.44 -7.62 11.00
N VAL A 425 29.13 -6.32 11.05
CA VAL A 425 28.03 -5.77 11.87
C VAL A 425 26.68 -6.21 11.29
N LEU A 426 26.52 -6.09 9.96
CA LEU A 426 25.30 -6.51 9.26
C LEU A 426 25.00 -8.01 9.48
N LEU A 427 26.04 -8.84 9.43
CA LEU A 427 25.98 -10.27 9.72
C LEU A 427 25.46 -10.63 11.10
N TYR A 428 25.87 -9.86 12.09
CA TYR A 428 25.51 -10.14 13.47
C TYR A 428 23.99 -10.02 13.65
N TYR A 429 23.39 -8.95 13.12
CA TYR A 429 21.95 -8.70 13.20
C TYR A 429 21.13 -9.56 12.23
N ALA A 430 21.72 -9.99 11.12
CA ALA A 430 21.16 -11.00 10.22
C ALA A 430 20.86 -12.35 10.90
N GLY A 431 21.56 -12.64 12.01
CA GLY A 431 21.60 -13.97 12.63
C GLY A 431 20.28 -14.44 13.24
N GLY A 432 19.39 -13.52 13.66
CA GLY A 432 18.35 -13.77 14.67
C GLY A 432 16.95 -14.16 14.20
N ASP A 433 16.44 -13.64 13.08
CA ASP A 433 15.01 -13.77 12.74
C ASP A 433 14.71 -14.67 11.52
N GLY A 434 15.71 -14.93 10.66
CA GLY A 434 15.50 -15.65 9.39
C GLY A 434 15.32 -14.75 8.16
N SER A 435 15.31 -13.42 8.34
CA SER A 435 15.26 -12.37 7.31
C SER A 435 16.41 -12.44 6.31
N ILE A 436 17.57 -12.95 6.76
CA ILE A 436 18.73 -13.20 5.92
C ILE A 436 18.94 -14.70 5.79
N SER A 437 18.89 -15.19 4.55
CA SER A 437 18.98 -16.62 4.25
C SER A 437 20.33 -17.21 4.72
N PRO A 438 20.37 -18.51 5.10
CA PRO A 438 21.61 -19.19 5.48
C PRO A 438 22.75 -19.00 4.47
N VAL A 439 22.42 -18.93 3.18
CA VAL A 439 23.38 -18.65 2.10
C VAL A 439 24.00 -17.24 2.22
N LYS A 440 23.18 -16.21 2.45
CA LYS A 440 23.67 -14.84 2.68
C LYS A 440 24.52 -14.73 3.94
N LYS A 441 24.19 -15.50 5.00
CA LYS A 441 25.01 -15.58 6.23
C LYS A 441 26.40 -16.16 5.95
N TYR A 442 26.49 -17.24 5.18
CA TYR A 442 27.79 -17.81 4.80
C TYR A 442 28.58 -16.90 3.86
N LEU A 443 27.90 -16.22 2.92
CA LEU A 443 28.52 -15.25 2.01
C LEU A 443 29.15 -14.08 2.75
N LEU A 444 28.40 -13.47 3.67
CA LEU A 444 28.92 -12.34 4.43
C LEU A 444 30.03 -12.76 5.41
N ALA A 445 30.10 -14.05 5.79
CA ALA A 445 31.14 -14.62 6.66
C ALA A 445 32.35 -15.17 5.89
N ASP A 446 32.45 -14.86 4.58
CA ASP A 446 33.48 -15.35 3.65
C ASP A 446 33.62 -16.89 3.61
N ARG A 447 32.54 -17.61 3.92
CA ARG A 447 32.44 -19.09 3.86
C ARG A 447 31.74 -19.54 2.59
N PHE A 448 32.37 -19.23 1.46
CA PHE A 448 31.84 -19.48 0.12
C PHE A 448 31.55 -20.96 -0.15
N ASP A 449 32.36 -21.86 0.43
CA ASP A 449 32.17 -23.31 0.41
C ASP A 449 30.83 -23.73 1.04
N ALA A 450 30.58 -23.25 2.26
CA ALA A 450 29.35 -23.54 3.00
C ALA A 450 28.14 -22.83 2.36
N ALA A 451 28.33 -21.61 1.86
CA ALA A 451 27.30 -20.87 1.12
C ALA A 451 26.85 -21.63 -0.13
N ALA A 452 27.80 -22.19 -0.88
CA ALA A 452 27.50 -22.95 -2.09
C ALA A 452 26.78 -24.27 -1.80
N VAL A 453 27.22 -24.99 -0.77
CA VAL A 453 26.58 -26.25 -0.34
C VAL A 453 25.15 -25.99 0.13
N GLU A 454 24.95 -24.95 0.95
CA GLU A 454 23.63 -24.59 1.49
C GLU A 454 22.68 -24.09 0.39
N ALA A 455 23.17 -23.27 -0.55
CA ALA A 455 22.40 -22.82 -1.70
C ALA A 455 21.96 -23.99 -2.58
N ALA A 456 22.88 -24.93 -2.86
CA ALA A 456 22.58 -26.14 -3.63
C ALA A 456 21.60 -27.08 -2.90
N ALA A 457 21.72 -27.21 -1.58
CA ALA A 457 20.81 -27.99 -0.76
C ALA A 457 19.40 -27.38 -0.72
N ASN A 458 19.31 -26.04 -0.60
CA ASN A 458 18.04 -25.31 -0.66
C ASN A 458 17.38 -25.48 -2.02
N ILE A 459 18.11 -25.31 -3.13
CA ILE A 459 17.57 -25.52 -4.48
C ILE A 459 16.98 -26.92 -4.63
N ARG A 460 17.67 -27.97 -4.14
CA ARG A 460 17.14 -29.35 -4.20
C ARG A 460 15.90 -29.55 -3.33
N ARG A 461 15.89 -28.99 -2.11
CA ARG A 461 14.76 -29.09 -1.19
C ARG A 461 13.51 -28.39 -1.75
N LEU A 462 13.71 -27.21 -2.35
CA LEU A 462 12.67 -26.40 -2.99
C LEU A 462 12.13 -27.07 -4.26
N ALA A 463 13.01 -27.60 -5.11
CA ALA A 463 12.61 -28.37 -6.29
C ALA A 463 11.81 -29.63 -5.92
N GLY A 464 12.22 -30.36 -4.88
CA GLY A 464 11.49 -31.52 -4.37
C GLY A 464 10.12 -31.18 -3.78
N ALA A 465 10.00 -30.02 -3.10
CA ALA A 465 8.73 -29.55 -2.56
C ALA A 465 7.74 -29.11 -3.65
N LEU A 466 8.23 -28.47 -4.72
CA LEU A 466 7.41 -28.10 -5.90
C LEU A 466 6.89 -29.34 -6.66
N ILE A 467 7.68 -30.42 -6.72
CA ILE A 467 7.29 -31.68 -7.34
C ILE A 467 6.33 -32.48 -6.46
N CYS A 468 6.55 -32.52 -5.14
CA CYS A 468 5.64 -33.23 -4.22
C CYS A 468 4.32 -32.46 -3.99
N GLY A 469 4.31 -31.13 -4.03
CA GLY A 469 3.10 -30.31 -3.97
C GLY A 469 2.19 -30.56 -5.16
N SER A 470 2.73 -30.51 -6.38
CA SER A 470 1.94 -30.78 -7.61
C SER A 470 1.35 -32.21 -7.67
N ILE A 471 2.00 -33.20 -7.04
CA ILE A 471 1.51 -34.58 -6.96
C ILE A 471 0.48 -34.77 -5.83
N ARG A 472 0.57 -34.04 -4.72
CA ARG A 472 -0.37 -34.16 -3.60
C ARG A 472 -1.65 -33.36 -3.81
N ASP A 473 -1.57 -32.27 -4.57
CA ASP A 473 -2.69 -31.36 -4.86
C ASP A 473 -3.52 -31.84 -6.07
N SER A 474 -2.94 -32.63 -6.97
CA SER A 474 -3.69 -33.33 -8.04
C SER A 474 -4.57 -34.48 -7.52
N LEU A 475 -4.52 -34.81 -6.22
CA LEU A 475 -5.28 -35.92 -5.61
C LEU A 475 -6.25 -35.50 -4.49
N LYS A 476 -6.49 -34.19 -4.26
CA LYS A 476 -7.47 -33.72 -3.26
C LYS A 476 -8.50 -32.75 -3.83
N TYR A 477 -9.38 -33.25 -4.70
CA TYR A 477 -10.74 -32.71 -4.80
C TYR A 477 -11.60 -33.41 -3.74
N ASN A 478 -12.05 -32.68 -2.71
CA ASN A 478 -13.13 -33.16 -1.83
C ASN A 478 -14.46 -32.53 -2.26
N ARG A 479 -15.55 -33.31 -2.09
CA ARG A 479 -16.92 -33.11 -2.61
C ARG A 479 -17.68 -31.83 -2.20
N ALA A 480 -17.02 -30.76 -1.74
CA ALA A 480 -17.68 -29.57 -1.19
C ALA A 480 -17.28 -28.21 -1.80
N GLY A 481 -16.44 -28.17 -2.85
CA GLY A 481 -16.33 -26.97 -3.70
C GLY A 481 -15.80 -25.69 -3.04
N GLN A 482 -14.99 -25.77 -1.98
CA GLN A 482 -14.26 -24.63 -1.44
C GLN A 482 -12.75 -24.81 -1.63
N ALA A 483 -12.09 -23.80 -2.23
CA ALA A 483 -10.65 -23.69 -2.33
C ALA A 483 -10.07 -23.14 -1.02
N GLN A 484 -9.01 -23.76 -0.50
CA GLN A 484 -8.12 -23.15 0.50
C GLN A 484 -6.76 -22.86 -0.17
N PRO A 485 -6.00 -21.86 0.33
CA PRO A 485 -4.98 -21.15 -0.45
C PRO A 485 -3.71 -21.99 -0.65
N ALA A 486 -3.48 -22.43 -1.89
CA ALA A 486 -2.30 -23.20 -2.29
C ALA A 486 -1.30 -22.39 -3.16
N ASP A 487 -1.75 -21.30 -3.79
CA ASP A 487 -0.98 -20.57 -4.81
C ASP A 487 0.14 -19.67 -4.24
N GLU A 488 -0.05 -19.15 -3.03
CA GLU A 488 0.92 -18.28 -2.35
C GLU A 488 2.18 -19.06 -1.93
N TYR A 489 2.03 -20.32 -1.53
CA TYR A 489 3.15 -21.16 -1.08
C TYR A 489 4.04 -21.57 -2.26
N ALA A 490 3.46 -21.91 -3.43
CA ALA A 490 4.23 -22.31 -4.61
C ALA A 490 5.04 -21.14 -5.21
N GLY A 491 4.44 -19.95 -5.31
CA GLY A 491 5.10 -18.73 -5.77
C GLY A 491 6.28 -18.31 -4.88
N LEU A 492 6.09 -18.38 -3.56
CA LEU A 492 7.14 -18.02 -2.59
C LEU A 492 8.35 -18.99 -2.64
N GLN A 493 8.12 -20.28 -2.88
CA GLN A 493 9.19 -21.28 -3.00
C GLN A 493 9.95 -21.15 -4.32
N ALA A 494 9.27 -20.77 -5.42
CA ALA A 494 9.91 -20.52 -6.71
C ALA A 494 10.83 -19.28 -6.68
N ALA A 495 10.37 -18.19 -6.05
CA ALA A 495 11.18 -16.97 -5.85
C ALA A 495 12.41 -17.25 -4.96
N LYS A 496 12.22 -17.96 -3.83
CA LYS A 496 13.34 -18.39 -2.97
C LYS A 496 14.33 -19.30 -3.71
N MET A 497 13.86 -20.15 -4.62
CA MET A 497 14.72 -21.01 -5.42
C MET A 497 15.56 -20.21 -6.43
N GLN A 498 15.00 -19.19 -7.08
CA GLN A 498 15.76 -18.30 -7.95
C GLN A 498 16.82 -17.50 -7.18
N GLU A 499 16.48 -16.97 -6.02
CA GLU A 499 17.43 -16.23 -5.18
C GLU A 499 18.64 -17.09 -4.78
N ASN A 500 18.41 -18.36 -4.40
CA ASN A 500 19.49 -19.30 -4.07
C ASN A 500 20.33 -19.69 -5.31
N LYS A 501 19.75 -19.75 -6.51
CA LYS A 501 20.49 -20.00 -7.77
C LYS A 501 21.42 -18.84 -8.14
N ALA A 502 20.94 -17.61 -8.04
CA ALA A 502 21.74 -16.42 -8.33
C ALA A 502 22.94 -16.29 -7.37
N MET A 503 22.73 -16.56 -6.08
CA MET A 503 23.83 -16.57 -5.10
C MET A 503 24.85 -17.68 -5.37
N LEU A 504 24.40 -18.88 -5.77
CA LEU A 504 25.28 -19.98 -6.15
C LEU A 504 26.16 -19.60 -7.35
N GLN A 505 25.59 -18.97 -8.38
CA GLN A 505 26.34 -18.55 -9.57
C GLN A 505 27.38 -17.48 -9.27
N LEU A 506 27.06 -16.54 -8.37
CA LEU A 506 28.00 -15.52 -7.91
C LEU A 506 29.23 -16.16 -7.22
N ILE A 507 28.99 -17.13 -6.33
CA ILE A 507 30.03 -17.89 -5.62
C ILE A 507 30.91 -18.68 -6.59
N LEU A 508 30.33 -19.22 -7.67
CA LEU A 508 31.01 -20.07 -8.65
C LEU A 508 31.76 -19.28 -9.75
N SER A 509 31.58 -17.96 -9.82
CA SER A 509 32.09 -17.12 -10.91
C SER A 509 33.63 -17.04 -10.97
N PRO A 510 34.22 -16.88 -12.18
CA PRO A 510 35.68 -16.81 -12.36
C PRO A 510 36.35 -15.68 -11.56
N LYS A 511 35.67 -14.54 -11.44
CA LYS A 511 36.12 -13.35 -10.72
C LYS A 511 36.24 -13.58 -9.20
N HIS A 512 35.46 -14.52 -8.66
CA HIS A 512 35.55 -14.94 -7.25
C HIS A 512 36.63 -16.02 -7.04
N LYS A 513 36.85 -16.90 -8.02
CA LYS A 513 37.96 -17.86 -8.02
C LYS A 513 39.33 -17.18 -8.00
N GLU A 514 39.48 -16.03 -8.65
CA GLU A 514 40.71 -15.22 -8.60
C GLU A 514 40.94 -14.57 -7.22
N LEU A 515 39.88 -14.13 -6.53
CA LEU A 515 39.93 -13.59 -5.16
C LEU A 515 40.21 -14.66 -4.10
N VAL A 516 39.78 -15.91 -4.32
CA VAL A 516 40.06 -17.05 -3.45
C VAL A 516 41.49 -17.59 -3.65
N ASN A 517 42.01 -17.50 -4.89
CA ASN A 517 43.37 -17.92 -5.23
C ASN A 517 44.46 -16.91 -4.80
N SER A 518 44.10 -15.69 -4.37
CA SER A 518 45.06 -14.67 -3.93
C SER A 518 45.48 -14.78 -2.44
N GLY A 519 45.00 -15.80 -1.72
CA GLY A 519 45.76 -16.44 -0.64
C GLY A 519 45.14 -16.42 0.76
N GLN A 520 44.57 -17.56 1.19
CA GLN A 520 44.89 -18.27 2.45
C GLN A 520 44.46 -19.76 2.33
N PRO A 521 45.32 -20.77 2.61
CA PRO A 521 45.15 -22.13 2.05
C PRO A 521 44.43 -23.16 2.94
N GLU A 522 43.89 -22.82 4.11
CA GLU A 522 43.58 -23.85 5.12
C GLU A 522 42.09 -24.19 5.36
N ARG A 523 41.13 -23.69 4.57
CA ARG A 523 39.69 -23.93 4.85
C ARG A 523 38.87 -24.66 3.79
N ASP A 524 39.50 -25.20 2.74
CA ASP A 524 38.76 -25.91 1.69
C ASP A 524 38.80 -27.45 1.85
N SER A 525 37.72 -28.00 2.42
CA SER A 525 37.51 -29.45 2.49
C SER A 525 37.48 -30.07 1.08
N PHE A 526 38.02 -31.29 0.95
CA PHE A 526 37.98 -32.08 -0.29
C PHE A 526 36.58 -32.17 -0.91
N VAL A 527 35.55 -32.22 -0.05
CA VAL A 527 34.13 -32.25 -0.44
C VAL A 527 33.71 -30.97 -1.17
N GLY A 528 34.17 -29.80 -0.72
CA GLY A 528 33.88 -28.53 -1.38
C GLY A 528 34.43 -28.49 -2.81
N ARG A 529 35.68 -28.90 -3.02
CA ARG A 529 36.31 -28.96 -4.35
C ARG A 529 35.62 -29.95 -5.30
N GLU A 530 35.21 -31.11 -4.80
CA GLU A 530 34.53 -32.12 -5.61
C GLU A 530 33.07 -31.72 -5.95
N VAL A 531 32.36 -31.05 -5.03
CA VAL A 531 31.03 -30.48 -5.29
C VAL A 531 31.10 -29.34 -6.30
N LEU A 532 32.06 -28.43 -6.18
CA LEU A 532 32.31 -27.35 -7.15
C LEU A 532 32.65 -27.90 -8.55
N ARG A 533 33.45 -28.97 -8.61
CA ARG A 533 33.84 -29.63 -9.86
C ARG A 533 32.66 -30.36 -10.52
N ARG A 534 31.80 -31.02 -9.74
CA ARG A 534 30.56 -31.66 -10.24
C ARG A 534 29.49 -30.66 -10.65
N LEU A 535 29.37 -29.53 -9.93
CA LEU A 535 28.47 -28.43 -10.28
C LEU A 535 28.93 -27.66 -11.53
N ALA A 536 30.24 -27.61 -11.81
CA ALA A 536 30.79 -27.06 -13.06
C ALA A 536 30.62 -28.01 -14.27
N ALA A 537 30.47 -29.32 -14.01
CA ALA A 537 30.24 -30.35 -15.04
C ALA A 537 28.75 -30.60 -15.33
N MET A 538 27.87 -30.29 -14.37
CA MET A 538 26.47 -30.02 -14.66
C MET A 538 26.43 -28.68 -15.40
N ASP A 539 25.90 -28.65 -16.62
CA ASP A 539 25.83 -27.44 -17.45
C ASP A 539 24.83 -26.43 -16.84
N ILE A 540 25.23 -25.83 -15.72
CA ILE A 540 24.54 -24.77 -14.97
C ILE A 540 25.00 -23.39 -15.51
N SER A 541 25.87 -23.39 -16.52
CA SER A 541 26.30 -22.22 -17.30
C SER A 541 25.17 -21.55 -18.07
N ALA A 542 24.08 -22.26 -18.37
CA ALA A 542 22.98 -21.75 -19.19
C ALA A 542 21.93 -20.91 -18.42
N GLY A 543 22.13 -20.64 -17.12
CA GLY A 543 21.13 -19.93 -16.31
C GLY A 543 21.67 -18.72 -15.55
N ALA A 544 22.89 -18.26 -15.85
CA ALA A 544 23.66 -17.33 -15.02
C ALA A 544 23.80 -15.90 -15.56
N GLU A 545 23.05 -15.56 -16.61
CA GLU A 545 22.83 -14.19 -17.07
C GLU A 545 21.34 -13.84 -16.88
N CYS A 546 20.93 -13.51 -15.66
CA CYS A 546 19.58 -13.01 -15.38
C CYS A 546 19.62 -11.90 -14.32
N TYR A 547 20.46 -10.89 -14.53
CA TYR A 547 19.90 -9.53 -14.48
C TYR A 547 19.08 -9.42 -15.75
N LEU A 548 17.76 -9.15 -15.66
CA LEU A 548 16.82 -9.05 -16.78
C LEU A 548 17.58 -8.79 -18.07
N ASP A 549 17.96 -9.87 -18.76
CA ASP A 549 18.61 -9.69 -20.04
C ASP A 549 17.48 -9.11 -20.87
N ASN A 550 17.60 -7.85 -21.28
CA ASN A 550 16.59 -7.23 -22.13
C ASN A 550 16.40 -8.04 -23.41
N ARG A 551 17.31 -8.97 -23.76
CA ARG A 551 17.11 -9.99 -24.80
C ARG A 551 16.23 -11.16 -24.36
N GLN A 552 16.27 -11.60 -23.10
CA GLN A 552 15.47 -12.74 -22.62
C GLN A 552 14.09 -12.31 -22.10
N TYR A 553 13.99 -11.20 -21.39
CA TYR A 553 12.70 -10.67 -20.93
C TYR A 553 12.55 -9.20 -21.34
N PRO A 554 12.27 -8.92 -22.62
CA PRO A 554 12.00 -7.57 -23.08
C PRO A 554 10.87 -6.89 -22.30
N LEU A 555 10.93 -5.57 -22.13
CA LEU A 555 9.89 -4.81 -21.43
C LEU A 555 8.57 -4.83 -22.20
N VAL A 556 7.46 -5.06 -21.48
CA VAL A 556 6.08 -4.91 -21.99
C VAL A 556 5.45 -3.68 -21.34
N SER A 557 4.89 -2.78 -22.14
CA SER A 557 4.02 -1.69 -21.64
C SER A 557 2.57 -2.14 -21.69
N ILE A 558 1.94 -2.31 -20.52
CA ILE A 558 0.50 -2.55 -20.38
C ILE A 558 -0.21 -1.18 -20.32
N MET A 559 -1.13 -0.91 -21.23
CA MET A 559 -1.78 0.40 -21.40
C MET A 559 -3.27 0.30 -21.09
N ILE A 560 -3.71 1.04 -20.06
CA ILE A 560 -5.08 0.98 -19.51
C ILE A 560 -5.73 2.37 -19.58
N PRO A 561 -6.55 2.65 -20.59
CA PRO A 561 -7.40 3.84 -20.60
C PRO A 561 -8.63 3.63 -19.72
N THR A 562 -8.99 4.60 -18.89
CA THR A 562 -10.16 4.49 -17.97
C THR A 562 -11.03 5.74 -17.98
N TYR A 563 -12.35 5.54 -17.81
CA TYR A 563 -13.35 6.60 -17.74
C TYR A 563 -14.56 6.23 -16.86
N ASN A 564 -14.71 6.92 -15.72
CA ASN A 564 -15.87 6.87 -14.81
C ASN A 564 -16.30 5.46 -14.36
N ARG A 565 -15.36 4.49 -14.29
CA ARG A 565 -15.64 3.09 -13.92
C ARG A 565 -14.57 2.52 -12.96
N PRO A 566 -14.41 3.10 -11.76
CA PRO A 566 -13.36 2.71 -10.82
C PRO A 566 -13.40 1.21 -10.45
N ASP A 567 -14.59 0.64 -10.24
CA ASP A 567 -14.72 -0.75 -9.78
C ASP A 567 -14.26 -1.79 -10.82
N LEU A 568 -14.58 -1.55 -12.10
CA LEU A 568 -14.12 -2.42 -13.18
C LEU A 568 -12.62 -2.20 -13.45
N PHE A 569 -12.20 -0.94 -13.45
CA PHE A 569 -10.82 -0.55 -13.65
C PHE A 569 -9.88 -1.18 -12.60
N GLU A 570 -10.30 -1.28 -11.34
CA GLU A 570 -9.50 -1.91 -10.29
C GLU A 570 -9.24 -3.39 -10.59
N GLN A 571 -10.25 -4.13 -11.06
CA GLN A 571 -10.09 -5.53 -11.47
C GLN A 571 -9.11 -5.66 -12.65
N THR A 572 -9.24 -4.77 -13.64
CA THR A 572 -8.31 -4.68 -14.77
C THR A 572 -6.88 -4.43 -14.29
N LEU A 573 -6.68 -3.43 -13.43
CA LEU A 573 -5.37 -3.05 -12.90
C LEU A 573 -4.74 -4.20 -12.10
N GLN A 574 -5.51 -4.87 -11.25
CA GLN A 574 -5.05 -6.03 -10.49
C GLN A 574 -4.61 -7.18 -11.42
N SER A 575 -5.33 -7.41 -12.52
CA SER A 575 -4.95 -8.44 -13.51
C SER A 575 -3.63 -8.12 -14.25
N ALA A 576 -3.36 -6.83 -14.47
CA ALA A 576 -2.11 -6.36 -15.04
C ALA A 576 -0.94 -6.51 -14.03
N LEU A 577 -1.19 -6.23 -12.75
CA LEU A 577 -0.21 -6.39 -11.66
C LEU A 577 0.13 -7.86 -11.37
N ALA A 578 -0.83 -8.75 -11.56
CA ALA A 578 -0.72 -10.19 -11.34
C ALA A 578 0.02 -10.94 -12.46
N GLN A 579 0.51 -10.26 -13.50
CA GLN A 579 1.25 -10.91 -14.58
C GLN A 579 2.51 -11.61 -14.04
N THR A 580 2.67 -12.89 -14.35
CA THR A 580 3.84 -13.69 -13.98
C THR A 580 5.07 -13.38 -14.84
N TYR A 581 4.90 -12.54 -15.87
CA TYR A 581 6.00 -12.04 -16.70
C TYR A 581 6.78 -10.95 -15.93
N PRO A 582 8.11 -11.06 -15.78
CA PRO A 582 8.83 -10.29 -14.78
C PRO A 582 9.16 -8.85 -15.17
N ASN A 583 9.02 -8.45 -16.44
CA ASN A 583 9.43 -7.13 -16.93
C ASN A 583 8.29 -6.36 -17.58
N VAL A 584 7.47 -5.71 -16.74
CA VAL A 584 6.31 -4.92 -17.17
C VAL A 584 6.36 -3.51 -16.60
N GLU A 585 5.83 -2.56 -17.37
CA GLU A 585 5.33 -1.28 -16.85
C GLU A 585 3.84 -1.18 -17.15
N ILE A 586 3.09 -0.52 -16.27
CA ILE A 586 1.65 -0.34 -16.37
C ILE A 586 1.38 1.15 -16.49
N LEU A 587 0.71 1.55 -17.56
CA LEU A 587 0.40 2.94 -17.86
C LEU A 587 -1.11 3.10 -17.79
N VAL A 588 -1.55 4.10 -17.04
CA VAL A 588 -2.98 4.39 -16.88
C VAL A 588 -3.24 5.81 -17.33
N THR A 589 -4.20 6.01 -18.25
CA THR A 589 -4.68 7.35 -18.63
C THR A 589 -6.15 7.50 -18.25
N ASP A 590 -6.45 8.52 -17.46
CA ASP A 590 -7.76 8.69 -16.84
C ASP A 590 -8.38 10.03 -17.19
N ASN A 591 -9.43 10.01 -18.01
CA ASN A 591 -10.23 11.19 -18.35
C ASN A 591 -11.60 11.21 -17.66
N SER A 592 -11.75 10.51 -16.54
CA SER A 592 -12.98 10.50 -15.77
C SER A 592 -13.39 11.92 -15.37
N THR A 593 -14.69 12.18 -15.32
CA THR A 593 -15.23 13.48 -14.92
C THR A 593 -15.32 13.62 -13.40
N ASN A 594 -15.25 12.51 -12.65
CA ASN A 594 -15.24 12.44 -11.19
C ASN A 594 -13.85 12.08 -10.64
N GLU A 595 -13.71 12.07 -9.32
CA GLU A 595 -12.44 11.77 -8.64
C GLU A 595 -12.26 10.28 -8.30
N ASP A 596 -13.27 9.44 -8.55
CA ASP A 596 -13.33 8.09 -7.97
C ASP A 596 -12.16 7.20 -8.41
N THR A 597 -11.81 7.22 -9.71
CA THR A 597 -10.65 6.48 -10.24
C THR A 597 -9.33 7.05 -9.71
N CYS A 598 -9.21 8.37 -9.52
CA CYS A 598 -8.02 9.00 -8.97
C CYS A 598 -7.82 8.62 -7.49
N LEU A 599 -8.89 8.62 -6.70
CA LEU A 599 -8.88 8.16 -5.31
C LEU A 599 -8.53 6.66 -5.23
N LEU A 600 -9.01 5.85 -6.17
CA LEU A 600 -8.66 4.44 -6.24
C LEU A 600 -7.17 4.23 -6.47
N MET A 601 -6.55 5.05 -7.33
CA MET A 601 -5.12 4.99 -7.62
C MET A 601 -4.22 5.31 -6.43
N GLU A 602 -4.74 5.95 -5.37
CA GLU A 602 -3.98 6.18 -4.13
C GLU A 602 -3.53 4.85 -3.48
N LYS A 603 -4.32 3.77 -3.63
CA LYS A 603 -3.96 2.42 -3.14
C LYS A 603 -2.68 1.86 -3.79
N TYR A 604 -2.31 2.39 -4.97
CA TYR A 604 -1.27 1.81 -5.83
C TYR A 604 -0.09 2.77 -6.05
N VAL A 605 -0.01 3.89 -5.30
CA VAL A 605 1.00 4.95 -5.51
C VAL A 605 2.45 4.48 -5.33
N GLU A 606 2.68 3.48 -4.47
CA GLU A 606 4.01 2.93 -4.18
C GLU A 606 4.45 1.85 -5.19
N ASP A 607 3.56 1.36 -6.05
CA ASP A 607 3.94 0.37 -7.06
C ASP A 607 4.68 1.05 -8.22
N VAL A 608 6.01 0.94 -8.18
CA VAL A 608 6.93 1.54 -9.15
C VAL A 608 6.71 1.10 -10.60
N ARG A 609 5.94 0.03 -10.84
CA ARG A 609 5.59 -0.42 -12.19
C ARG A 609 4.51 0.46 -12.80
N ILE A 610 3.70 1.15 -11.99
CA ILE A 610 2.53 1.90 -12.42
C ILE A 610 2.89 3.36 -12.67
N ARG A 611 2.39 3.91 -13.78
CA ARG A 611 2.44 5.33 -14.11
C ARG A 611 1.04 5.81 -14.45
N TYR A 612 0.45 6.53 -13.51
CA TYR A 612 -0.88 7.11 -13.63
C TYR A 612 -0.81 8.52 -14.20
N PHE A 613 -1.64 8.79 -15.21
CA PHE A 613 -1.76 10.11 -15.83
C PHE A 613 -3.23 10.54 -15.85
N ARG A 614 -3.56 11.51 -15.00
CA ARG A 614 -4.88 12.14 -14.95
C ARG A 614 -5.02 13.15 -16.08
N ASN A 615 -5.85 12.85 -17.07
CA ASN A 615 -6.02 13.60 -18.31
C ASN A 615 -7.41 14.26 -18.40
N ARG A 616 -7.69 15.21 -17.50
CA ARG A 616 -9.01 15.88 -17.41
C ARG A 616 -9.39 16.66 -18.66
N ASP A 617 -8.40 17.16 -19.39
CA ASP A 617 -8.62 18.00 -20.57
C ASP A 617 -8.96 17.17 -21.82
N ALA A 618 -8.88 15.83 -21.74
CA ALA A 618 -9.23 14.95 -22.86
C ALA A 618 -10.75 14.92 -23.09
N SER A 619 -11.16 15.61 -24.14
CA SER A 619 -12.57 15.69 -24.56
C SER A 619 -13.04 14.50 -25.41
N SER A 620 -12.12 13.64 -25.86
CA SER A 620 -12.39 12.48 -26.69
C SER A 620 -11.59 11.26 -26.26
N LYS A 621 -12.03 10.07 -26.71
CA LYS A 621 -11.28 8.82 -26.54
C LYS A 621 -9.87 8.94 -27.13
N ALA A 622 -9.75 9.52 -28.31
CA ALA A 622 -8.47 9.74 -28.96
C ALA A 622 -7.54 10.62 -28.11
N ASP A 623 -8.06 11.71 -27.52
CA ASP A 623 -7.29 12.60 -26.64
C ASP A 623 -6.82 11.88 -25.38
N ASN A 624 -7.64 10.98 -24.81
CA ASN A 624 -7.26 10.23 -23.62
C ASN A 624 -6.22 9.13 -23.91
N PHE A 625 -6.24 8.57 -25.12
CA PHE A 625 -5.35 7.46 -25.50
C PHE A 625 -4.00 7.95 -26.03
N ARG A 626 -3.96 9.13 -26.64
CA ARG A 626 -2.75 9.73 -27.23
C ARG A 626 -1.50 9.75 -26.33
N PRO A 627 -1.58 10.01 -25.01
CA PRO A 627 -0.39 10.02 -24.15
C PRO A 627 0.40 8.70 -24.13
N PHE A 628 -0.25 7.55 -24.40
CA PHE A 628 0.42 6.25 -24.40
C PHE A 628 1.60 6.16 -25.38
N GLU A 629 1.54 6.87 -26.52
CA GLU A 629 2.63 6.92 -27.50
C GLU A 629 3.96 7.34 -26.88
N GLN A 630 3.87 8.38 -26.05
CA GLN A 630 5.03 9.03 -25.44
C GLN A 630 5.40 8.36 -24.12
N MET A 631 4.40 7.84 -23.41
CA MET A 631 4.60 7.23 -22.10
C MET A 631 5.19 5.83 -22.20
N ALA A 632 4.77 5.00 -23.15
CA ALA A 632 5.26 3.63 -23.29
C ALA A 632 6.75 3.58 -23.60
N ARG A 633 7.43 2.59 -23.05
CA ARG A 633 8.87 2.31 -23.22
C ARG A 633 9.15 0.86 -23.60
N GLY A 634 8.15 -0.01 -23.48
CA GLY A 634 8.22 -1.43 -23.80
C GLY A 634 8.50 -1.69 -25.28
N GLU A 635 9.26 -2.75 -25.52
CA GLU A 635 9.43 -3.33 -26.86
C GLU A 635 8.11 -3.91 -27.36
N TYR A 636 7.30 -4.44 -26.43
CA TYR A 636 5.98 -5.00 -26.67
C TYR A 636 4.91 -4.12 -26.03
N LEU A 637 3.75 -4.04 -26.68
CA LEU A 637 2.60 -3.29 -26.22
C LEU A 637 1.43 -4.23 -25.96
N GLN A 638 0.84 -4.12 -24.77
CA GLN A 638 -0.38 -4.82 -24.38
C GLN A 638 -1.44 -3.77 -24.03
N TRP A 639 -2.50 -3.67 -24.83
CA TRP A 639 -3.67 -2.88 -24.41
C TRP A 639 -4.46 -3.68 -23.38
N CYS A 640 -5.11 -3.03 -22.43
CA CYS A 640 -6.10 -3.66 -21.57
C CYS A 640 -7.18 -2.63 -21.25
N MET A 641 -8.39 -2.84 -21.78
CA MET A 641 -9.52 -1.93 -21.53
C MET A 641 -9.92 -1.98 -20.05
N ASP A 642 -10.45 -0.88 -19.52
CA ASP A 642 -10.80 -0.72 -18.09
C ASP A 642 -11.96 -1.61 -17.61
N ASP A 643 -12.54 -2.41 -18.49
CA ASP A 643 -13.57 -3.41 -18.21
C ASP A 643 -13.08 -4.86 -18.42
N ASP A 644 -11.89 -5.07 -18.99
CA ASP A 644 -11.34 -6.40 -19.32
C ASP A 644 -10.32 -6.90 -18.29
N VAL A 645 -10.07 -8.21 -18.26
CA VAL A 645 -9.13 -8.87 -17.33
C VAL A 645 -8.14 -9.74 -18.10
N LEU A 646 -6.85 -9.67 -17.73
CA LEU A 646 -5.79 -10.52 -18.31
C LEU A 646 -5.57 -11.78 -17.46
N ALA A 647 -5.31 -12.92 -18.11
CA ALA A 647 -4.86 -14.12 -17.39
C ALA A 647 -3.45 -13.89 -16.79
N PRO A 648 -3.14 -14.35 -15.56
CA PRO A 648 -1.84 -14.10 -14.91
C PRO A 648 -0.62 -14.55 -15.73
N ASN A 649 -0.73 -15.63 -16.50
CA ASN A 649 0.34 -16.19 -17.33
C ASN A 649 0.41 -15.61 -18.75
N LYS A 650 -0.52 -14.73 -19.17
CA LYS A 650 -0.67 -14.25 -20.57
C LYS A 650 0.65 -13.78 -21.17
N LEU A 651 1.31 -12.82 -20.54
CA LEU A 651 2.55 -12.25 -21.07
C LEU A 651 3.70 -13.27 -21.06
N ALA A 652 3.73 -14.16 -20.05
CA ALA A 652 4.75 -15.20 -19.94
C ALA A 652 4.69 -16.23 -21.07
N VAL A 653 3.51 -16.45 -21.65
CA VAL A 653 3.33 -17.36 -22.79
C VAL A 653 3.39 -16.65 -24.15
N MET A 654 2.89 -15.42 -24.26
CA MET A 654 2.82 -14.69 -25.53
C MET A 654 4.12 -14.00 -25.93
N VAL A 655 4.86 -13.39 -25.00
CA VAL A 655 6.10 -12.64 -25.32
C VAL A 655 7.16 -13.54 -25.99
N PRO A 656 7.44 -14.77 -25.50
CA PRO A 656 8.42 -15.64 -26.14
C PRO A 656 8.11 -15.93 -27.61
N VAL A 657 6.83 -16.06 -27.98
CA VAL A 657 6.41 -16.31 -29.37
C VAL A 657 6.83 -15.16 -30.27
N LEU A 658 6.56 -13.91 -29.90
CA LEU A 658 7.00 -12.77 -30.69
C LEU A 658 8.53 -12.65 -30.65
N ARG A 659 9.14 -12.71 -29.47
CA ARG A 659 10.60 -12.57 -29.32
C ARG A 659 11.38 -13.53 -30.22
N ASP A 660 10.98 -14.79 -30.23
CA ASP A 660 11.72 -15.87 -30.91
C ASP A 660 11.34 -16.00 -32.40
N ASN A 661 10.26 -15.33 -32.84
CA ASN A 661 9.77 -15.43 -34.22
C ASN A 661 9.55 -14.03 -34.83
N PRO A 662 10.59 -13.42 -35.43
CA PRO A 662 10.51 -12.08 -36.02
C PRO A 662 9.47 -11.93 -37.15
N GLY A 663 9.04 -13.03 -37.77
CA GLY A 663 8.01 -13.04 -38.81
C GLY A 663 6.56 -12.99 -38.28
N ILE A 664 6.35 -13.16 -36.98
CA ILE A 664 5.03 -12.99 -36.35
C ILE A 664 4.84 -11.52 -36.02
N ALA A 665 3.79 -10.89 -36.54
CA ALA A 665 3.46 -9.49 -36.30
C ALA A 665 2.62 -9.28 -35.04
N LEU A 666 1.71 -10.22 -34.74
CA LEU A 666 0.85 -10.15 -33.56
C LEU A 666 0.50 -11.54 -33.01
N VAL A 667 0.23 -11.59 -31.71
CA VAL A 667 -0.20 -12.79 -30.99
C VAL A 667 -1.52 -12.50 -30.28
N THR A 668 -2.48 -13.40 -30.38
CA THR A 668 -3.76 -13.34 -29.68
C THR A 668 -4.09 -14.67 -29.02
N SER A 669 -5.20 -14.76 -28.30
CA SER A 669 -5.71 -15.96 -27.65
C SER A 669 -7.20 -16.15 -27.88
N GLN A 670 -7.72 -17.31 -27.49
CA GLN A 670 -9.15 -17.41 -27.18
C GLN A 670 -9.49 -16.43 -26.06
N ARG A 671 -10.75 -16.02 -26.02
CA ARG A 671 -11.29 -15.15 -24.98
C ARG A 671 -12.46 -15.83 -24.30
N SER A 672 -12.54 -15.61 -22.99
CA SER A 672 -13.73 -15.97 -22.22
C SER A 672 -14.56 -14.71 -22.00
N VAL A 673 -15.87 -14.81 -22.21
CA VAL A 673 -16.80 -13.72 -21.92
C VAL A 673 -17.18 -13.81 -20.45
N ILE A 674 -17.07 -12.71 -19.72
CA ILE A 674 -17.43 -12.63 -18.30
C ILE A 674 -18.56 -11.61 -18.06
N ASP A 675 -19.35 -11.82 -17.00
CA ASP A 675 -20.35 -10.86 -16.50
C ASP A 675 -19.71 -9.74 -15.66
N ALA A 676 -20.52 -8.87 -15.06
CA ALA A 676 -20.04 -7.76 -14.21
C ALA A 676 -19.31 -8.25 -12.94
N GLU A 677 -19.65 -9.43 -12.44
CA GLU A 677 -19.09 -10.06 -11.25
C GLU A 677 -17.84 -10.92 -11.57
N GLY A 678 -17.51 -11.11 -12.85
CA GLY A 678 -16.35 -11.87 -13.31
C GLY A 678 -16.62 -13.36 -13.54
N ASN A 679 -17.87 -13.81 -13.49
CA ASN A 679 -18.21 -15.19 -13.81
C ASN A 679 -18.19 -15.42 -15.33
N ILE A 680 -17.69 -16.59 -15.75
CA ILE A 680 -17.64 -16.96 -17.17
C ILE A 680 -19.05 -17.22 -17.70
N LEU A 681 -19.47 -16.42 -18.68
CA LEU A 681 -20.73 -16.56 -19.41
C LEU A 681 -20.59 -17.54 -20.59
N SER A 682 -19.49 -17.43 -21.34
CA SER A 682 -19.21 -18.32 -22.46
C SER A 682 -17.72 -18.33 -22.83
N GLU A 683 -17.21 -19.48 -23.21
CA GLU A 683 -15.93 -19.60 -23.92
C GLU A 683 -16.20 -19.50 -25.42
N GLU A 684 -15.85 -18.37 -26.04
CA GLU A 684 -16.01 -18.20 -27.49
C GLU A 684 -14.85 -18.93 -28.19
N ALA A 685 -15.07 -20.18 -28.56
CA ALA A 685 -14.08 -20.97 -29.28
C ALA A 685 -13.76 -20.34 -30.65
N VAL A 686 -12.49 -19.98 -30.87
CA VAL A 686 -12.00 -19.63 -32.20
C VAL A 686 -12.01 -20.91 -33.04
N GLN A 687 -12.99 -21.04 -33.95
CA GLN A 687 -13.21 -22.24 -34.79
C GLN A 687 -12.07 -22.56 -35.78
N LEU A 688 -10.94 -21.86 -35.69
CA LEU A 688 -9.83 -21.96 -36.64
C LEU A 688 -8.78 -23.01 -36.23
N MET A 689 -8.75 -23.46 -34.97
CA MET A 689 -7.64 -24.26 -34.44
C MET A 689 -7.82 -25.77 -34.60
N ASP A 690 -6.71 -26.48 -34.82
CA ASP A 690 -6.67 -27.94 -34.69
C ASP A 690 -6.97 -28.38 -33.25
N SER A 691 -7.76 -29.44 -33.12
CA SER A 691 -8.31 -29.99 -31.88
C SER A 691 -7.26 -30.39 -30.82
N GLY A 692 -5.97 -30.51 -31.17
CA GLY A 692 -4.90 -30.88 -30.23
C GLY A 692 -3.80 -29.83 -29.99
N ALA A 693 -3.77 -28.72 -30.73
CA ALA A 693 -2.67 -27.75 -30.65
C ALA A 693 -2.92 -26.69 -29.54
N ALA A 694 -1.87 -26.35 -28.79
CA ALA A 694 -1.91 -25.31 -27.76
C ALA A 694 -1.90 -23.89 -28.36
N TRP A 695 -1.25 -23.71 -29.50
CA TRP A 695 -1.25 -22.49 -30.29
C TRP A 695 -1.09 -22.83 -31.78
N GLN A 696 -1.46 -21.91 -32.67
CA GLN A 696 -1.37 -22.10 -34.12
C GLN A 696 -1.00 -20.79 -34.82
N CYS A 697 -0.15 -20.87 -35.84
CA CYS A 697 0.27 -19.75 -36.68
C CYS A 697 -0.55 -19.71 -37.98
N TYR A 698 -0.97 -18.52 -38.40
CA TYR A 698 -1.70 -18.26 -39.63
C TYR A 698 -1.02 -17.16 -40.43
N GLY A 699 -0.97 -17.34 -41.75
CA GLY A 699 -0.41 -16.37 -42.68
C GLY A 699 -1.13 -15.02 -42.59
N GLY A 700 -0.40 -13.93 -42.38
CA GLY A 700 -1.00 -12.60 -42.18
C GLY A 700 -1.94 -12.19 -43.33
N ARG A 701 -1.56 -12.57 -44.55
CA ARG A 701 -2.37 -12.32 -45.76
C ARG A 701 -3.72 -13.01 -45.74
N ASP A 702 -3.76 -14.25 -45.29
CA ASP A 702 -4.99 -15.05 -45.25
C ASP A 702 -5.91 -14.58 -44.12
N VAL A 703 -5.33 -14.25 -42.96
CA VAL A 703 -6.05 -13.67 -41.83
C VAL A 703 -6.72 -12.36 -42.24
N GLY A 704 -5.96 -11.44 -42.84
CA GLY A 704 -6.50 -10.17 -43.33
C GLY A 704 -7.61 -10.37 -44.38
N ARG A 705 -7.43 -11.33 -45.30
CA ARG A 705 -8.45 -11.68 -46.30
C ARG A 705 -9.73 -12.16 -45.67
N VAL A 706 -9.67 -13.11 -44.72
CA VAL A 706 -10.84 -13.69 -44.05
C VAL A 706 -11.54 -12.65 -43.19
N MET A 707 -10.79 -11.82 -42.48
CA MET A 707 -11.34 -10.76 -41.62
C MET A 707 -12.11 -9.72 -42.45
N LEU A 708 -11.53 -9.27 -43.56
CA LEU A 708 -12.18 -8.32 -44.47
C LEU A 708 -13.37 -8.95 -45.22
N SER A 709 -13.22 -10.15 -45.79
CA SER A 709 -14.30 -10.78 -46.56
C SER A 709 -15.48 -11.26 -45.71
N GLY A 710 -15.23 -11.59 -44.44
CA GLY A 710 -16.26 -11.91 -43.45
C GLY A 710 -16.78 -10.70 -42.67
N THR A 711 -16.12 -9.54 -42.79
CA THR A 711 -16.43 -8.32 -42.03
C THR A 711 -16.61 -8.57 -40.53
N ASN A 712 -15.67 -9.33 -39.96
CA ASN A 712 -15.76 -9.84 -38.58
C ASN A 712 -14.38 -9.81 -37.90
N ASN A 713 -14.29 -9.17 -36.73
CA ASN A 713 -13.08 -9.16 -35.91
C ASN A 713 -12.99 -10.43 -35.04
N PHE A 714 -12.46 -11.52 -35.60
CA PHE A 714 -12.22 -12.76 -34.84
C PHE A 714 -10.87 -12.79 -34.11
N ILE A 715 -10.00 -11.80 -34.33
CA ILE A 715 -8.72 -11.67 -33.63
C ILE A 715 -8.94 -11.24 -32.18
N GLY A 716 -9.99 -10.45 -31.97
CA GLY A 716 -10.43 -9.98 -30.66
C GLY A 716 -10.19 -8.50 -30.44
N GLU A 717 -10.61 -8.06 -29.26
CA GLU A 717 -10.39 -6.74 -28.71
C GLU A 717 -8.90 -6.50 -28.39
N PRO A 718 -8.45 -5.25 -28.23
CA PRO A 718 -7.07 -4.93 -27.88
C PRO A 718 -6.52 -5.68 -26.66
N SER A 719 -7.36 -6.00 -25.68
CA SER A 719 -7.02 -6.79 -24.48
C SER A 719 -6.57 -8.22 -24.80
N ALA A 720 -7.03 -8.80 -25.91
CA ALA A 720 -6.63 -10.14 -26.34
C ALA A 720 -5.23 -10.19 -26.96
N VAL A 721 -4.77 -9.07 -27.54
CA VAL A 721 -3.65 -9.06 -28.49
C VAL A 721 -2.37 -8.44 -27.90
N LEU A 722 -1.24 -9.07 -28.19
CA LEU A 722 0.11 -8.57 -27.91
C LEU A 722 0.87 -8.39 -29.23
N PHE A 723 1.62 -7.31 -29.37
CA PHE A 723 2.43 -7.03 -30.57
C PHE A 723 3.66 -6.18 -30.25
N ARG A 724 4.60 -6.10 -31.19
CA ARG A 724 5.79 -5.23 -31.03
C ARG A 724 5.45 -3.79 -31.32
N ARG A 725 5.94 -2.90 -30.46
CA ARG A 725 5.80 -1.45 -30.64
C ARG A 725 6.27 -0.98 -32.01
N ARG A 726 7.46 -1.43 -32.44
CA ARG A 726 8.10 -0.98 -33.69
C ARG A 726 7.31 -1.36 -34.95
N ASP A 727 6.48 -2.40 -34.85
CA ASP A 727 5.73 -2.93 -35.97
C ASP A 727 4.43 -2.15 -36.18
N LEU A 728 4.06 -1.23 -35.28
CA LEU A 728 2.89 -0.37 -35.44
C LEU A 728 3.29 1.07 -35.81
N GLN A 729 2.78 1.58 -36.93
CA GLN A 729 2.95 2.99 -37.33
C GLN A 729 1.81 3.85 -36.81
N HIS A 730 0.56 3.38 -36.92
CA HIS A 730 -0.61 4.12 -36.45
C HIS A 730 -1.17 3.48 -35.19
N HIS A 731 -0.99 4.16 -34.06
CA HIS A 731 -1.59 3.75 -32.80
C HIS A 731 -3.13 3.81 -32.82
N TYR A 732 -3.75 3.13 -31.85
CA TYR A 732 -5.21 2.98 -31.71
C TYR A 732 -6.01 4.29 -31.91
N TRP A 733 -5.55 5.43 -31.40
CA TRP A 733 -6.20 6.74 -31.57
C TRP A 733 -5.89 7.43 -32.91
N ALA A 734 -4.79 7.09 -33.58
CA ALA A 734 -4.43 7.64 -34.89
C ALA A 734 -5.30 7.03 -36.02
N ALA A 735 -5.93 5.88 -35.78
CA ALA A 735 -6.97 5.35 -36.66
C ALA A 735 -8.20 6.28 -36.73
N ASP A 736 -8.52 7.01 -35.66
CA ASP A 736 -9.58 8.03 -35.66
C ASP A 736 -9.21 9.19 -36.61
N CYS A 737 -7.94 9.59 -36.65
CA CYS A 737 -7.44 10.57 -37.63
C CYS A 737 -7.53 10.07 -39.09
N ARG A 738 -7.59 8.75 -39.31
CA ARG A 738 -7.89 8.12 -40.61
C ARG A 738 -9.39 7.92 -40.85
N GLY A 739 -10.24 8.35 -39.91
CA GLY A 739 -11.69 8.29 -39.97
C GLY A 739 -12.31 6.99 -39.44
N TYR A 740 -11.55 6.15 -38.74
CA TYR A 740 -12.01 4.88 -38.15
C TYR A 740 -12.23 5.06 -36.64
N LYS A 741 -13.49 5.18 -36.23
CA LYS A 741 -13.93 5.40 -34.84
C LYS A 741 -14.43 4.13 -34.16
N ALA A 742 -15.10 3.25 -34.91
CA ALA A 742 -15.74 2.06 -34.40
C ALA A 742 -14.93 0.77 -34.66
N VAL A 743 -14.07 0.75 -35.70
CA VAL A 743 -13.22 -0.40 -36.06
C VAL A 743 -11.73 -0.07 -36.02
N SER A 744 -11.33 0.83 -35.11
CA SER A 744 -9.95 1.30 -34.95
C SER A 744 -8.97 0.16 -34.63
N ASP A 745 -9.41 -0.83 -33.86
CA ASP A 745 -8.67 -2.06 -33.56
C ASP A 745 -8.42 -2.91 -34.82
N VAL A 746 -9.44 -3.13 -35.65
CA VAL A 746 -9.34 -3.86 -36.91
C VAL A 746 -8.36 -3.20 -37.87
N ALA A 747 -8.41 -1.86 -37.99
CA ALA A 747 -7.47 -1.13 -38.82
C ALA A 747 -6.01 -1.34 -38.36
N MET A 748 -5.80 -1.42 -37.04
CA MET A 748 -4.51 -1.70 -36.40
C MET A 748 -4.05 -3.13 -36.68
N TRP A 749 -4.94 -4.12 -36.55
CA TRP A 749 -4.65 -5.52 -36.85
C TRP A 749 -4.27 -5.71 -38.32
N LEU A 750 -5.01 -5.11 -39.25
CA LEU A 750 -4.70 -5.21 -40.68
C LEU A 750 -3.32 -4.61 -41.00
N GLU A 751 -2.95 -3.49 -40.40
CA GLU A 751 -1.63 -2.89 -40.59
C GLU A 751 -0.50 -3.80 -40.07
N LEU A 752 -0.71 -4.49 -38.95
CA LEU A 752 0.25 -5.46 -38.42
C LEU A 752 0.33 -6.70 -39.34
N LEU A 753 -0.81 -7.19 -39.84
CA LEU A 753 -0.89 -8.34 -40.74
C LEU A 753 -0.27 -8.09 -42.12
N GLU A 754 -0.10 -6.83 -42.54
CA GLU A 754 0.67 -6.48 -43.73
C GLU A 754 2.17 -6.79 -43.53
N LYS A 755 2.64 -6.87 -42.28
CA LYS A 755 4.05 -6.98 -41.90
C LYS A 755 4.46 -8.40 -41.50
N GLY A 756 3.50 -9.26 -41.15
CA GLY A 756 3.80 -10.62 -40.73
C GLY A 756 2.58 -11.43 -40.30
N ASP A 757 2.87 -12.60 -39.77
CA ASP A 757 1.88 -13.62 -39.45
C ASP A 757 1.27 -13.43 -38.07
N MET A 758 0.17 -14.15 -37.81
CA MET A 758 -0.52 -14.13 -36.52
C MET A 758 -0.40 -15.49 -35.83
N VAL A 759 -0.15 -15.48 -34.51
CA VAL A 759 -0.31 -16.68 -33.67
C VAL A 759 -1.53 -16.54 -32.77
N VAL A 760 -2.31 -17.62 -32.67
CA VAL A 760 -3.48 -17.73 -31.76
C VAL A 760 -3.18 -18.80 -30.72
N PHE A 761 -3.35 -18.48 -29.45
CA PHE A 761 -3.34 -19.44 -28.34
C PHE A 761 -4.74 -19.99 -28.10
N ARG A 762 -4.82 -21.30 -27.81
CA ARG A 762 -6.08 -21.96 -27.48
C ARG A 762 -6.58 -21.63 -26.08
N GLU A 763 -5.66 -21.48 -25.13
CA GLU A 763 -6.01 -21.08 -23.77
C GLU A 763 -6.65 -19.70 -23.75
N SER A 764 -7.68 -19.50 -22.93
CA SER A 764 -8.25 -18.17 -22.71
C SER A 764 -7.29 -17.31 -21.88
N LEU A 765 -6.60 -16.40 -22.55
CA LEU A 765 -5.63 -15.49 -21.92
C LEU A 765 -6.15 -14.04 -21.82
N SER A 766 -7.42 -13.82 -22.19
CA SER A 766 -8.15 -12.56 -22.08
C SER A 766 -9.58 -12.87 -21.64
N TYR A 767 -10.11 -12.07 -20.73
CA TYR A 767 -11.48 -12.16 -20.24
C TYR A 767 -12.20 -10.87 -20.59
N TYR A 768 -13.10 -10.97 -21.56
CA TYR A 768 -13.84 -9.84 -22.12
C TYR A 768 -15.16 -9.66 -21.38
N ARG A 769 -15.39 -8.47 -20.83
CA ARG A 769 -16.59 -8.23 -20.01
C ARG A 769 -17.76 -7.72 -20.85
N ARG A 770 -18.95 -8.27 -20.60
CA ARG A 770 -20.21 -7.77 -21.16
C ARG A 770 -21.08 -7.15 -20.07
N HIS A 771 -21.49 -5.90 -20.29
CA HIS A 771 -22.40 -5.16 -19.43
C HIS A 771 -23.23 -4.13 -20.23
N ASP A 772 -24.35 -3.69 -19.66
CA ASP A 772 -25.35 -2.87 -20.37
C ASP A 772 -24.86 -1.48 -20.77
N SER A 773 -23.84 -0.95 -20.09
CA SER A 773 -23.22 0.36 -20.38
C SER A 773 -22.10 0.31 -21.43
N GLN A 774 -21.94 -0.81 -22.14
CA GLN A 774 -20.89 -0.96 -23.15
C GLN A 774 -21.20 -0.18 -24.44
N GLU A 775 -20.29 0.71 -24.85
CA GLU A 775 -20.45 1.59 -26.01
C GLU A 775 -20.62 0.83 -27.34
N GLY A 776 -19.88 -0.27 -27.52
CA GLY A 776 -19.90 -1.05 -28.76
C GLY A 776 -21.25 -1.70 -29.11
N GLN A 777 -22.19 -1.74 -28.16
CA GLN A 777 -23.55 -2.26 -28.36
C GLN A 777 -24.57 -1.18 -28.75
N GLN A 778 -24.18 0.10 -28.74
CA GLN A 778 -25.06 1.20 -29.12
C GLN A 778 -25.39 1.13 -30.62
N PRO A 779 -26.68 1.24 -31.03
CA PRO A 779 -27.09 1.12 -32.43
C PRO A 779 -26.27 2.01 -33.37
N GLU A 780 -26.03 3.27 -33.01
CA GLU A 780 -25.25 4.22 -33.80
C GLU A 780 -23.82 3.74 -34.07
N VAL A 781 -23.17 3.14 -33.06
CA VAL A 781 -21.79 2.62 -33.15
C VAL A 781 -21.76 1.37 -34.04
N VAL A 782 -22.76 0.50 -33.90
CA VAL A 782 -22.91 -0.68 -34.77
C VAL A 782 -23.07 -0.27 -36.23
N LEU A 783 -23.94 0.73 -36.52
CA LEU A 783 -24.14 1.22 -37.89
C LEU A 783 -22.88 1.89 -38.45
N LEU A 784 -22.18 2.67 -37.62
CA LEU A 784 -20.92 3.29 -37.98
C LEU A 784 -19.86 2.24 -38.33
N SER A 785 -19.72 1.21 -37.50
CA SER A 785 -18.81 0.08 -37.73
C SER A 785 -19.01 -0.53 -39.12
N ARG A 786 -20.25 -0.79 -39.54
CA ARG A 786 -20.53 -1.37 -40.88
C ARG A 786 -20.13 -0.46 -42.04
N MET A 787 -20.33 0.85 -41.90
CA MET A 787 -19.84 1.82 -42.90
C MET A 787 -18.31 1.87 -42.92
N GLU A 788 -17.65 1.75 -41.78
CA GLU A 788 -16.20 1.72 -41.68
C GLU A 788 -15.59 0.42 -42.23
N TRP A 789 -16.22 -0.74 -42.01
CA TRP A 789 -15.88 -1.99 -42.69
C TRP A 789 -15.97 -1.86 -44.21
N ASN A 790 -17.00 -1.18 -44.72
CA ASN A 790 -17.10 -0.90 -46.16
C ASN A 790 -15.92 -0.07 -46.67
N ARG A 791 -15.47 0.91 -45.89
CA ARG A 791 -14.31 1.75 -46.22
C ARG A 791 -13.00 0.97 -46.15
N LEU A 792 -12.82 0.09 -45.16
CA LEU A 792 -11.66 -0.80 -45.08
C LEU A 792 -11.60 -1.73 -46.30
N LEU A 793 -12.74 -2.27 -46.75
CA LEU A 793 -12.81 -3.08 -47.97
C LEU A 793 -12.33 -2.30 -49.20
N ASP A 794 -12.77 -1.05 -49.37
CA ASP A 794 -12.34 -0.19 -50.49
C ASP A 794 -10.84 0.15 -50.38
N GLU A 795 -10.38 0.57 -49.20
CA GLU A 795 -8.99 0.94 -48.95
C GLU A 795 -8.02 -0.21 -49.25
N TYR A 796 -8.32 -1.43 -48.76
CA TYR A 796 -7.44 -2.58 -48.95
C TYR A 796 -7.53 -3.18 -50.37
N ALA A 797 -8.67 -3.01 -51.06
CA ALA A 797 -8.78 -3.31 -52.47
C ALA A 797 -7.92 -2.37 -53.34
N ASP A 798 -7.98 -1.07 -53.06
CA ASP A 798 -7.19 -0.05 -53.78
C ASP A 798 -5.69 -0.24 -53.55
N ARG A 799 -5.29 -0.62 -52.33
CA ARG A 799 -3.90 -0.98 -51.97
C ARG A 799 -3.44 -2.31 -52.56
N GLN A 800 -4.35 -3.12 -53.11
CA GLN A 800 -4.09 -4.49 -53.57
C GLN A 800 -3.50 -5.40 -52.47
N ALA A 801 -3.93 -5.16 -51.22
CA ALA A 801 -3.51 -5.89 -50.04
C ALA A 801 -4.67 -6.77 -49.52
N PHE A 802 -4.37 -8.05 -49.23
CA PHE A 802 -5.31 -9.08 -48.76
C PHE A 802 -6.43 -9.51 -49.73
N LEU A 803 -7.07 -8.56 -50.41
CA LEU A 803 -8.28 -8.78 -51.20
C LEU A 803 -7.97 -9.02 -52.68
N ASP A 804 -8.56 -10.06 -53.23
CA ASP A 804 -8.82 -10.18 -54.67
C ASP A 804 -10.27 -9.74 -54.97
N GLY A 805 -10.63 -9.67 -56.26
CA GLY A 805 -11.98 -9.24 -56.66
C GLY A 805 -13.10 -10.12 -56.09
N ALA A 806 -12.84 -11.41 -55.86
CA ALA A 806 -13.80 -12.33 -55.26
C ALA A 806 -13.99 -12.06 -53.76
N ALA A 807 -12.89 -11.86 -53.02
CA ALA A 807 -12.91 -11.54 -51.60
C ALA A 807 -13.54 -10.17 -51.32
N LEU A 808 -13.26 -9.17 -52.16
CA LEU A 808 -13.93 -7.86 -52.09
C LEU A 808 -15.44 -8.01 -52.27
N ARG A 809 -15.88 -8.73 -53.32
CA ARG A 809 -17.30 -9.00 -53.56
C ARG A 809 -17.95 -9.71 -52.38
N GLN A 810 -17.27 -10.69 -51.79
CA GLN A 810 -17.76 -11.42 -50.61
C GLN A 810 -17.96 -10.47 -49.42
N GLY A 811 -16.98 -9.62 -49.10
CA GLY A 811 -17.09 -8.64 -48.01
C GLY A 811 -18.23 -7.65 -48.21
N LYS A 812 -18.37 -7.12 -49.44
CA LYS A 812 -19.49 -6.24 -49.81
C LYS A 812 -20.85 -6.94 -49.63
N LEU A 813 -20.96 -8.19 -50.09
CA LEU A 813 -22.18 -8.99 -49.90
C LEU A 813 -22.49 -9.29 -48.44
N SER A 814 -21.47 -9.55 -47.62
CA SER A 814 -21.63 -9.77 -46.17
C SER A 814 -22.30 -8.57 -45.49
N LEU A 815 -21.81 -7.36 -45.75
CA LEU A 815 -22.41 -6.11 -45.24
C LEU A 815 -23.86 -5.93 -45.70
N TRP A 816 -24.13 -6.21 -46.97
CA TRP A 816 -25.49 -6.11 -47.51
C TRP A 816 -26.45 -7.11 -46.89
N GLN A 817 -26.02 -8.36 -46.67
CA GLN A 817 -26.82 -9.38 -45.99
C GLN A 817 -27.10 -8.99 -44.54
N ASP A 818 -26.12 -8.46 -43.83
CA ASP A 818 -26.33 -7.96 -42.46
C ASP A 818 -27.30 -6.79 -42.43
N TYR A 819 -27.21 -5.86 -43.38
CA TYR A 819 -28.20 -4.80 -43.55
C TYR A 819 -29.62 -5.35 -43.73
N GLN A 820 -29.81 -6.37 -44.57
CA GLN A 820 -31.12 -7.00 -44.77
C GLN A 820 -31.70 -7.59 -43.49
N LYS A 821 -30.85 -8.15 -42.62
CA LYS A 821 -31.29 -8.74 -41.34
C LYS A 821 -31.72 -7.68 -40.33
N ILE A 822 -31.01 -6.54 -40.27
CA ILE A 822 -31.16 -5.58 -39.16
C ILE A 822 -32.00 -4.34 -39.48
N ARG A 823 -32.25 -4.02 -40.76
CA ARG A 823 -32.88 -2.76 -41.18
C ARG A 823 -34.32 -2.53 -40.68
N GLU A 824 -35.01 -3.60 -40.29
CA GLU A 824 -36.39 -3.53 -39.80
C GLU A 824 -36.46 -3.37 -38.27
N TYR A 825 -35.34 -3.44 -37.54
CA TYR A 825 -35.34 -3.26 -36.10
C TYR A 825 -35.63 -1.79 -35.72
N PRO A 826 -36.58 -1.52 -34.82
CA PRO A 826 -36.91 -0.15 -34.41
C PRO A 826 -35.72 0.64 -33.86
N SER A 827 -34.86 -0.02 -33.06
CA SER A 827 -33.65 0.59 -32.51
C SER A 827 -32.65 1.03 -33.58
N VAL A 828 -32.59 0.30 -34.71
CA VAL A 828 -31.73 0.63 -35.86
C VAL A 828 -32.30 1.79 -36.65
N GLN A 829 -33.62 1.84 -36.87
CA GLN A 829 -34.26 2.92 -37.62
C GLN A 829 -34.24 4.27 -36.89
N GLN A 830 -34.23 4.24 -35.57
CA GLN A 830 -34.17 5.42 -34.71
C GLN A 830 -32.74 5.97 -34.54
N ALA A 831 -31.72 5.19 -34.92
CA ALA A 831 -30.33 5.62 -34.80
C ALA A 831 -30.04 6.85 -35.68
N GLY A 832 -29.37 7.85 -35.11
CA GLY A 832 -29.16 9.15 -35.78
C GLY A 832 -28.42 9.09 -37.13
N ASN A 833 -27.64 8.03 -37.36
CA ASN A 833 -26.87 7.81 -38.59
C ASN A 833 -27.51 6.78 -39.56
N PHE A 834 -28.75 6.33 -39.31
CA PHE A 834 -29.41 5.30 -40.11
C PHE A 834 -29.58 5.68 -41.59
N ALA A 835 -29.89 6.94 -41.90
CA ALA A 835 -30.07 7.37 -43.29
C ALA A 835 -28.78 7.24 -44.12
N ALA A 836 -27.63 7.60 -43.54
CA ALA A 836 -26.32 7.46 -44.17
C ALA A 836 -25.93 5.98 -44.33
N TYR A 837 -26.17 5.18 -43.29
CA TYR A 837 -25.95 3.73 -43.32
C TYR A 837 -26.78 3.06 -44.42
N ARG A 838 -28.08 3.35 -44.48
CA ARG A 838 -29.01 2.84 -45.50
C ARG A 838 -28.52 3.17 -46.92
N ALA A 839 -28.17 4.43 -47.18
CA ALA A 839 -27.67 4.84 -48.49
C ALA A 839 -26.40 4.08 -48.89
N CYS A 840 -25.47 3.89 -47.95
CA CYS A 840 -24.25 3.11 -48.15
C CYS A 840 -24.57 1.64 -48.51
N MET A 841 -25.43 0.99 -47.73
CA MET A 841 -25.76 -0.43 -47.93
C MET A 841 -26.60 -0.67 -49.19
N GLU A 842 -27.52 0.24 -49.55
CA GLU A 842 -28.29 0.16 -50.79
C GLU A 842 -27.41 0.32 -52.04
N ALA A 843 -26.38 1.18 -51.98
CA ALA A 843 -25.39 1.31 -53.05
C ALA A 843 -24.62 -0.01 -53.26
N ILE A 844 -24.20 -0.65 -52.18
CA ILE A 844 -23.56 -1.98 -52.23
C ILE A 844 -24.50 -3.00 -52.88
N GLY A 845 -25.78 -3.04 -52.47
CA GLY A 845 -26.77 -3.95 -53.03
C GLY A 845 -27.02 -3.75 -54.53
N SER A 846 -27.02 -2.50 -54.99
CA SER A 846 -27.18 -2.17 -56.42
C SER A 846 -25.99 -2.66 -57.27
N GLN A 847 -24.78 -2.54 -56.72
CA GLN A 847 -23.54 -2.88 -57.43
C GLN A 847 -23.18 -4.37 -57.36
N TYR A 848 -23.44 -5.03 -56.24
CA TYR A 848 -22.96 -6.40 -55.96
C TYR A 848 -24.07 -7.43 -55.71
N GLY A 849 -25.30 -6.99 -55.40
CA GLY A 849 -26.42 -7.85 -55.00
C GLY A 849 -27.18 -8.52 -56.13
N LYS A 850 -26.75 -8.35 -57.40
CA LYS A 850 -27.28 -9.06 -58.57
C LYS A 850 -26.43 -10.26 -58.95
#